data_AF-A0A1B8F1P4-F1
#
_entry.id   AF-A0A1B8F1P4-F1
#
_cell.length_a   1.000
_cell.length_b   1.000
_cell.length_c   1.000
_cell.angle_alpha   90.00
_cell.angle_beta   90.00
_cell.angle_gamma   90.00
#
_symmetry.space_group_name_H-M   'P 1'
#
loop_
_entity.id
_entity.type
_entity.pdbx_description
1 polymer ?
#
loop_
_entity_poly.entity_id
_entity_poly.type
_entity_poly.pdbx_seq_one_letter_code
_entity_poly.pdbx_strand_id
1 'polypeptide(L)'
;MADIPPSRSRSTESLFSPGQSTPTSSVGDNSSDVHSHQTATTTPTTTPPNTPLTSLTHASLLSPSPQGSSTPLSLLTIGFGPASLAIAIALSDHLSSSPSSPSPPVLFLEKQPQFAWHSGMQLSGTHMQISFLKDLATPRDPTSPFTFLNYLSCKGRLQKFINLGTFLPARREYEDYMRWCAGHFGRAVRYGTEITRVDAVHNEGTGKVDRFNIHWIDTTTGAPGSATARNVVVATGGSPAVPTLFAPFTTGPDARFIHSSQYATTIPHLSTALLSPSTPQHLVVIGGGQSAAEIYVDLSTRFPESKITLLVKDTSLRPSDDSPFVNEIFDPDRVTPTFELAAKERAEKREKDKGTNYGVVRLELLERIYSELYAQEVDEADETRWRCKVLNSRTVVGVERLEEGKGVRLEVARTGVENGERECIEAGLVVFATGYVRDAHVRILDGTRGLLEAERASAVDAAPAAPVAEVEEAPVAVEAVEETAAVGTPVAETAIPVAVPPVVEAAEAAAAPAVEAETAAVPETTETVPETAADTAAAVVPETSTETTTTTNTDTTTAETTPAPAAAGAASVDEVKLTLEPTRPPAVFPVGRDYKVQYAEGAVEEGAGIWLQGCNEKTHGLSDTLLSILAHRGGEVVQSIFGPGASSK
;
A
#
# COMPACT_ATOMS: atom_id res chain seq x y z
N MET A 1 -52.65 -40.39 13.97
CA MET A 1 -51.32 -40.52 14.59
C MET A 1 -50.91 -39.09 14.93
N ALA A 2 -51.27 -38.55 16.09
CA ALA A 2 -51.04 -39.02 17.48
C ALA A 2 -49.60 -38.71 17.94
N ASP A 3 -49.35 -37.91 18.99
CA ASP A 3 -50.27 -37.11 19.84
C ASP A 3 -49.61 -35.82 20.33
N ILE A 4 -50.37 -34.71 20.36
CA ILE A 4 -50.00 -33.45 21.05
C ILE A 4 -51.28 -32.78 21.61
N PRO A 5 -51.50 -32.84 22.93
CA PRO A 5 -52.09 -31.71 23.67
C PRO A 5 -51.54 -31.57 25.12
N PRO A 6 -51.93 -30.54 25.91
CA PRO A 6 -52.79 -29.39 25.61
C PRO A 6 -52.13 -28.01 25.86
N SER A 7 -52.84 -26.95 25.48
CA SER A 7 -52.49 -25.54 25.71
C SER A 7 -53.26 -24.91 26.88
N ARG A 8 -52.78 -23.75 27.37
CA ARG A 8 -53.54 -22.60 27.95
C ARG A 8 -52.57 -21.53 28.52
N SER A 9 -52.88 -20.24 28.64
CA SER A 9 -53.67 -19.29 27.80
C SER A 9 -53.72 -17.89 28.45
N ARG A 10 -53.30 -16.83 27.72
CA ARG A 10 -53.62 -15.39 27.99
C ARG A 10 -53.16 -14.84 29.38
N SER A 11 -53.01 -13.52 29.60
CA SER A 11 -53.14 -12.35 28.72
C SER A 11 -52.16 -11.23 29.14
N THR A 12 -52.14 -10.15 28.37
CA THR A 12 -51.51 -8.85 28.66
C THR A 12 -51.87 -8.25 30.01
N GLU A 13 -50.91 -7.57 30.66
CA GLU A 13 -51.14 -6.25 31.25
C GLU A 13 -49.84 -5.46 31.40
N SER A 14 -49.92 -4.13 31.45
CA SER A 14 -48.79 -3.21 31.64
C SER A 14 -48.76 -2.71 33.09
N LEU A 15 -47.62 -2.20 33.56
CA LEU A 15 -47.59 -1.24 34.67
C LEU A 15 -46.29 -0.43 34.71
N PHE A 16 -46.42 0.87 34.48
CA PHE A 16 -45.40 1.89 34.73
C PHE A 16 -45.98 2.83 35.80
N SER A 17 -45.28 3.08 36.91
CA SER A 17 -45.48 4.27 37.75
C SER A 17 -44.34 4.47 38.76
N PRO A 18 -44.00 5.73 39.11
CA PRO A 18 -42.81 6.05 39.91
C PRO A 18 -43.09 6.25 41.41
N GLY A 19 -42.04 6.18 42.24
CA GLY A 19 -42.05 6.63 43.63
C GLY A 19 -41.20 7.90 43.83
N GLN A 20 -41.77 8.94 44.44
CA GLN A 20 -41.06 10.17 44.83
C GLN A 20 -40.48 10.06 46.24
N SER A 21 -39.30 10.64 46.49
CA SER A 21 -38.95 11.20 47.81
C SER A 21 -37.81 12.23 47.75
N THR A 22 -38.16 13.49 48.03
CA THR A 22 -37.31 14.58 48.52
C THR A 22 -38.00 15.08 49.83
N PRO A 23 -37.36 15.80 50.78
CA PRO A 23 -36.40 16.92 50.64
C PRO A 23 -35.12 16.70 51.53
N THR A 24 -34.23 17.65 51.88
CA THR A 24 -34.30 19.13 51.96
C THR A 24 -32.91 19.77 51.78
N SER A 25 -32.88 21.09 51.61
CA SER A 25 -31.70 21.92 51.35
C SER A 25 -30.93 22.37 52.60
N SER A 26 -29.66 22.73 52.39
CA SER A 26 -29.01 23.84 53.12
C SER A 26 -27.99 24.54 52.21
N VAL A 27 -28.08 25.87 52.10
CA VAL A 27 -27.10 26.74 51.41
C VAL A 27 -26.11 27.29 52.45
N GLY A 28 -24.88 27.56 52.05
CA GLY A 28 -23.86 28.14 52.94
C GLY A 28 -22.65 28.69 52.20
N ASP A 29 -22.76 29.90 51.67
CA ASP A 29 -21.59 30.74 51.40
C ASP A 29 -20.92 31.15 52.72
N ASN A 30 -19.58 31.20 52.75
CA ASN A 30 -18.91 32.39 53.27
C ASN A 30 -17.48 32.57 52.72
N SER A 31 -17.02 33.80 52.77
CA SER A 31 -15.70 34.26 52.29
C SER A 31 -14.63 34.19 53.38
N SER A 32 -13.36 34.21 52.94
CA SER A 32 -12.18 34.80 53.60
C SER A 32 -11.84 34.41 55.04
N ASP A 33 -10.59 33.98 55.26
CA ASP A 33 -9.62 34.97 55.75
C ASP A 33 -8.16 34.66 55.38
N VAL A 34 -7.31 35.69 55.46
CA VAL A 34 -5.86 35.61 55.22
C VAL A 34 -5.12 35.67 56.54
N HIS A 35 -4.14 34.78 56.77
CA HIS A 35 -2.97 35.08 57.60
C HIS A 35 -1.73 34.31 57.15
N SER A 36 -0.58 34.98 57.14
CA SER A 36 0.70 34.48 56.62
C SER A 36 1.65 34.06 57.73
N HIS A 37 2.38 32.95 57.55
CA HIS A 37 3.69 32.79 58.19
C HIS A 37 4.70 31.99 57.34
N GLN A 38 5.92 32.52 57.29
CA GLN A 38 7.18 31.90 56.86
C GLN A 38 7.61 30.82 57.87
N THR A 39 8.48 29.82 57.63
CA THR A 39 9.26 29.37 56.44
C THR A 39 9.87 27.99 56.76
N ALA A 40 9.97 27.07 55.79
CA ALA A 40 10.98 25.99 55.79
C ALA A 40 11.14 25.39 54.38
N THR A 41 12.37 25.07 53.97
CA THR A 41 12.69 24.61 52.60
C THR A 41 12.75 23.08 52.51
N THR A 42 11.85 22.48 51.72
CA THR A 42 12.08 21.17 51.07
C THR A 42 11.50 21.19 49.66
N THR A 43 12.35 21.09 48.64
CA THR A 43 11.94 21.11 47.23
C THR A 43 11.28 19.79 46.83
N PRO A 44 10.00 19.75 46.42
CA PRO A 44 9.42 18.58 45.79
C PRO A 44 9.78 18.60 44.30
N THR A 45 10.49 17.56 43.82
CA THR A 45 10.82 17.42 42.40
C THR A 45 9.54 17.37 41.56
N THR A 46 9.43 18.25 40.57
CA THR A 46 8.24 18.37 39.71
C THR A 46 8.14 17.20 38.73
N THR A 47 7.58 16.08 39.18
CA THR A 47 7.16 14.98 38.30
C THR A 47 5.97 15.44 37.45
N PRO A 48 6.00 15.32 36.10
CA PRO A 48 4.86 15.67 35.27
C PRO A 48 3.68 14.71 35.53
N PRO A 49 2.44 15.20 35.66
CA PRO A 49 1.28 14.32 35.73
C PRO A 49 1.06 13.59 34.40
N ASN A 50 0.47 12.40 34.47
CA ASN A 50 0.12 11.54 33.32
C ASN A 50 1.28 10.91 32.54
N THR A 51 2.27 10.34 33.25
CA THR A 51 2.91 9.11 32.74
C THR A 51 2.02 7.92 33.14
N PRO A 52 1.47 7.11 32.21
CA PRO A 52 0.75 5.89 32.57
C PRO A 52 1.69 4.91 33.28
N LEU A 53 1.31 4.43 34.46
CA LEU A 53 2.17 3.53 35.23
C LEU A 53 2.30 2.16 34.55
N THR A 54 3.50 1.57 34.66
CA THR A 54 3.80 0.13 34.57
C THR A 54 3.64 -0.63 33.24
N SER A 55 3.01 -0.12 32.19
CA SER A 55 2.86 -0.88 30.92
C SER A 55 4.07 -0.90 29.97
N LEU A 56 5.06 -0.02 30.19
CA LEU A 56 6.19 0.20 29.26
C LEU A 56 7.26 -0.92 29.23
N THR A 57 7.13 -1.97 30.04
CA THR A 57 8.09 -3.09 30.10
C THR A 57 8.00 -4.05 28.92
N HIS A 58 6.81 -4.25 28.34
CA HIS A 58 6.53 -5.27 27.31
C HIS A 58 7.48 -5.19 26.10
N ALA A 59 7.81 -3.98 25.65
CA ALA A 59 8.54 -3.80 24.40
C ALA A 59 10.08 -3.88 24.52
N SER A 60 10.64 -3.69 25.73
CA SER A 60 12.08 -3.79 25.95
C SER A 60 12.59 -5.25 25.87
N LEU A 61 11.69 -6.22 25.76
CA LEU A 61 12.00 -7.64 25.61
C LEU A 61 12.72 -7.92 24.28
N LEU A 62 12.29 -7.29 23.17
CA LEU A 62 12.89 -7.53 21.86
C LEU A 62 14.20 -6.75 21.73
N SER A 63 15.31 -7.47 21.61
CA SER A 63 16.64 -6.92 21.35
C SER A 63 17.39 -7.84 20.39
N PRO A 64 18.24 -7.30 19.50
CA PRO A 64 19.18 -8.10 18.75
C PRO A 64 20.21 -8.71 19.70
N SER A 65 20.76 -9.86 19.33
CA SER A 65 21.90 -10.46 20.04
C SER A 65 23.07 -9.46 20.11
N PRO A 66 23.84 -9.39 21.21
CA PRO A 66 25.01 -8.52 21.30
C PRO A 66 25.97 -8.75 20.12
N GLN A 67 26.42 -7.65 19.51
CA GLN A 67 27.28 -7.69 18.32
C GLN A 67 28.55 -8.51 18.61
N GLY A 68 28.73 -9.60 17.84
CA GLY A 68 29.83 -10.55 18.01
C GLY A 68 29.41 -12.00 18.24
N SER A 69 28.14 -12.30 18.52
CA SER A 69 27.68 -13.70 18.55
C SER A 69 27.65 -14.31 17.15
N SER A 70 28.33 -15.45 16.95
CA SER A 70 28.22 -16.28 15.73
C SER A 70 26.88 -17.03 15.63
N THR A 71 26.08 -17.01 16.68
CA THR A 71 24.73 -17.59 16.75
C THR A 71 23.77 -16.87 15.79
N PRO A 72 23.01 -17.59 14.94
CA PRO A 72 21.99 -16.98 14.09
C PRO A 72 20.83 -16.40 14.93
N LEU A 73 20.16 -15.38 14.39
CA LEU A 73 18.91 -14.86 14.96
C LEU A 73 17.81 -15.92 14.93
N SER A 74 16.87 -15.86 15.88
CA SER A 74 15.68 -16.73 15.86
C SER A 74 14.72 -16.32 14.74
N LEU A 75 14.58 -15.01 14.51
CA LEU A 75 13.73 -14.42 13.46
C LEU A 75 14.38 -13.13 12.92
N LEU A 76 14.39 -12.98 11.59
CA LEU A 76 14.61 -11.69 10.92
C LEU A 76 13.43 -11.35 10.00
N THR A 77 12.93 -10.11 10.05
CA THR A 77 11.88 -9.64 9.11
C THR A 77 12.43 -8.65 8.09
N ILE A 78 11.93 -8.74 6.87
CA ILE A 78 12.31 -7.93 5.71
C ILE A 78 11.13 -6.98 5.41
N GLY A 79 11.35 -5.69 5.69
CA GLY A 79 10.33 -4.65 5.80
C GLY A 79 9.88 -4.47 7.26
N PHE A 80 9.61 -3.21 7.68
CA PHE A 80 8.97 -2.86 8.96
C PHE A 80 7.71 -2.00 8.76
N GLY A 81 6.94 -2.32 7.71
CA GLY A 81 5.56 -1.84 7.56
C GLY A 81 4.57 -2.53 8.52
N PRO A 82 3.26 -2.24 8.41
CA PRO A 82 2.24 -2.70 9.36
C PRO A 82 2.20 -4.22 9.60
N ALA A 83 2.53 -5.05 8.61
CA ALA A 83 2.53 -6.51 8.75
C ALA A 83 3.63 -7.00 9.73
N SER A 84 4.88 -6.53 9.56
CA SER A 84 5.97 -6.84 10.49
C SER A 84 5.77 -6.19 11.86
N LEU A 85 5.15 -5.00 11.90
CA LEU A 85 4.80 -4.34 13.15
C LEU A 85 3.74 -5.15 13.94
N ALA A 86 2.75 -5.73 13.26
CA ALA A 86 1.78 -6.64 13.90
C ALA A 86 2.44 -7.95 14.41
N ILE A 87 3.48 -8.46 13.72
CA ILE A 87 4.30 -9.57 14.22
C ILE A 87 5.10 -9.16 15.47
N ALA A 88 5.70 -7.97 15.49
CA ALA A 88 6.42 -7.45 16.67
C ALA A 88 5.49 -7.29 17.88
N ILE A 89 4.28 -6.77 17.66
CA ILE A 89 3.21 -6.63 18.67
C ILE A 89 2.77 -8.01 19.17
N ALA A 90 2.44 -8.94 18.28
CA ALA A 90 2.00 -10.28 18.67
C ALA A 90 3.08 -11.07 19.43
N LEU A 91 4.36 -10.90 19.06
CA LEU A 91 5.48 -11.51 19.78
C LEU A 91 5.66 -10.88 21.17
N SER A 92 5.49 -9.57 21.30
CA SER A 92 5.51 -8.84 22.58
C SER A 92 4.40 -9.32 23.53
N ASP A 93 3.17 -9.43 23.03
CA ASP A 93 2.02 -9.94 23.79
C ASP A 93 2.23 -11.42 24.21
N HIS A 94 2.76 -12.25 23.30
CA HIS A 94 3.08 -13.66 23.57
C HIS A 94 4.15 -13.83 24.67
N LEU A 95 5.26 -13.11 24.57
CA LEU A 95 6.34 -13.15 25.58
C LEU A 95 5.87 -12.63 26.94
N SER A 96 5.03 -11.58 26.94
CA SER A 96 4.45 -11.03 28.17
C SER A 96 3.48 -12.01 28.85
N SER A 97 2.84 -12.88 28.06
CA SER A 97 1.99 -13.99 28.54
C SER A 97 2.79 -15.20 29.04
N SER A 98 4.09 -15.28 28.75
CA SER A 98 4.97 -16.40 29.12
C SER A 98 6.33 -15.91 29.65
N PRO A 99 6.36 -15.15 30.76
CA PRO A 99 7.52 -14.38 31.21
C PRO A 99 8.70 -15.23 31.74
N SER A 100 8.56 -16.56 31.80
CA SER A 100 9.64 -17.50 32.12
C SER A 100 10.54 -17.83 30.93
N SER A 101 10.10 -17.52 29.70
CA SER A 101 10.88 -17.81 28.49
C SER A 101 11.91 -16.70 28.21
N PRO A 102 13.16 -17.04 27.83
CA PRO A 102 14.13 -16.04 27.39
C PRO A 102 13.64 -15.39 26.08
N SER A 103 13.79 -14.07 25.98
CA SER A 103 13.40 -13.35 24.76
C SER A 103 14.25 -13.78 23.56
N PRO A 104 13.66 -14.15 22.41
CA PRO A 104 14.40 -14.58 21.25
C PRO A 104 15.19 -13.41 20.62
N PRO A 105 16.43 -13.62 20.14
CA PRO A 105 17.14 -12.62 19.37
C PRO A 105 16.46 -12.40 18.01
N VAL A 106 15.91 -11.19 17.82
CA VAL A 106 15.16 -10.80 16.63
C VAL A 106 15.66 -9.49 16.02
N LEU A 107 15.46 -9.33 14.70
CA LEU A 107 15.82 -8.12 13.96
C LEU A 107 14.79 -7.81 12.87
N PHE A 108 14.36 -6.56 12.79
CA PHE A 108 13.45 -6.06 11.76
C PHE A 108 14.22 -5.08 10.87
N LEU A 109 14.29 -5.33 9.56
CA LEU A 109 15.02 -4.47 8.60
C LEU A 109 14.05 -3.63 7.77
N GLU A 110 14.28 -2.32 7.64
CA GLU A 110 13.43 -1.40 6.87
C GLU A 110 14.26 -0.42 6.04
N LYS A 111 13.84 -0.19 4.78
CA LYS A 111 14.58 0.67 3.84
C LYS A 111 14.36 2.17 4.09
N GLN A 112 13.21 2.57 4.63
CA GLN A 112 12.97 3.95 5.03
C GLN A 112 13.85 4.32 6.25
N PRO A 113 14.24 5.60 6.42
CA PRO A 113 15.09 6.03 7.55
C PRO A 113 14.34 6.08 8.90
N GLN A 114 13.02 5.93 8.90
CA GLN A 114 12.14 5.85 10.07
C GLN A 114 10.84 5.13 9.68
N PHE A 115 9.98 4.79 10.65
CA PHE A 115 8.63 4.31 10.34
C PHE A 115 7.81 5.42 9.66
N ALA A 116 7.29 5.10 8.47
CA ALA A 116 6.25 5.86 7.80
C ALA A 116 5.35 4.91 6.98
N TRP A 117 4.04 5.12 7.04
CA TRP A 117 3.06 4.30 6.30
C TRP A 117 2.41 5.10 5.15
N HIS A 118 2.66 4.64 3.92
CA HIS A 118 2.23 5.29 2.67
C HIS A 118 2.41 6.82 2.67
N SER A 119 3.61 7.30 3.03
CA SER A 119 3.94 8.74 3.17
C SER A 119 3.54 9.58 1.95
N GLY A 120 3.78 9.09 0.73
CA GLY A 120 3.34 9.76 -0.51
C GLY A 120 1.83 9.82 -0.73
N MET A 121 1.00 9.18 0.10
CA MET A 121 -0.46 9.27 0.10
C MET A 121 -1.03 9.86 1.41
N GLN A 122 -0.21 10.47 2.27
CA GLN A 122 -0.68 11.16 3.48
C GLN A 122 -1.30 12.54 3.15
N LEU A 123 -2.38 12.52 2.38
CA LEU A 123 -3.15 13.67 1.91
C LEU A 123 -4.03 14.28 3.00
N SER A 124 -4.23 15.60 2.95
CA SER A 124 -5.11 16.31 3.89
C SER A 124 -6.57 15.85 3.73
N GLY A 125 -7.32 15.81 4.84
CA GLY A 125 -8.73 15.41 4.84
C GLY A 125 -9.02 13.93 4.50
N THR A 126 -8.00 13.09 4.31
CA THR A 126 -8.20 11.67 3.94
C THR A 126 -8.28 10.73 5.15
N HIS A 127 -9.18 9.75 5.06
CA HIS A 127 -9.58 8.87 6.16
C HIS A 127 -9.21 7.41 5.90
N MET A 128 -9.19 6.59 6.95
CA MET A 128 -9.07 5.15 6.84
C MET A 128 -10.31 4.58 6.13
N GLN A 129 -10.12 3.61 5.24
CA GLN A 129 -11.24 2.89 4.59
C GLN A 129 -11.71 1.67 5.39
N ILE A 130 -11.28 1.57 6.65
CA ILE A 130 -11.47 0.43 7.56
C ILE A 130 -11.69 0.94 8.99
N SER A 131 -12.55 0.27 9.76
CA SER A 131 -12.80 0.58 11.17
C SER A 131 -11.53 0.48 12.01
N PHE A 132 -11.31 1.44 12.91
CA PHE A 132 -10.18 1.42 13.86
C PHE A 132 -10.16 0.18 14.78
N LEU A 133 -11.27 -0.55 14.91
CA LEU A 133 -11.31 -1.82 15.66
C LEU A 133 -10.55 -2.96 14.96
N LYS A 134 -10.27 -2.84 13.65
CA LYS A 134 -9.35 -3.72 12.91
C LYS A 134 -7.92 -3.15 12.94
N ASP A 135 -7.45 -2.78 14.13
CA ASP A 135 -6.08 -2.33 14.40
C ASP A 135 -5.07 -3.50 14.46
N LEU A 136 -3.83 -3.24 14.89
CA LEU A 136 -2.73 -4.23 14.91
C LEU A 136 -2.77 -5.19 16.12
N ALA A 137 -3.73 -5.04 17.04
CA ALA A 137 -3.89 -5.89 18.22
C ALA A 137 -5.34 -6.28 18.52
N THR A 138 -6.30 -5.35 18.48
CA THR A 138 -7.69 -5.51 18.96
C THR A 138 -8.41 -6.79 18.45
N PRO A 139 -8.32 -7.19 17.16
CA PRO A 139 -8.95 -8.42 16.65
C PRO A 139 -8.34 -9.74 17.14
N ARG A 140 -7.17 -9.70 17.80
CA ARG A 140 -6.49 -10.85 18.41
C ARG A 140 -6.57 -10.79 19.93
N ASP A 141 -6.34 -9.62 20.51
CA ASP A 141 -6.40 -9.37 21.95
C ASP A 141 -6.77 -7.89 22.20
N PRO A 142 -8.00 -7.60 22.66
CA PRO A 142 -8.43 -6.24 22.99
C PRO A 142 -7.81 -5.70 24.29
N THR A 143 -7.10 -6.53 25.06
CA THR A 143 -6.37 -6.13 26.28
C THR A 143 -4.91 -5.74 26.03
N SER A 144 -4.38 -6.00 24.83
CA SER A 144 -3.03 -5.63 24.44
C SER A 144 -2.77 -4.13 24.62
N PRO A 145 -1.58 -3.71 25.10
CA PRO A 145 -1.25 -2.29 25.20
C PRO A 145 -1.18 -1.59 23.83
N PHE A 146 -1.14 -2.32 22.71
CA PHE A 146 -0.98 -1.78 21.36
C PHE A 146 -2.30 -1.51 20.60
N THR A 147 -3.45 -1.53 21.27
CA THR A 147 -4.74 -1.15 20.65
C THR A 147 -4.83 0.35 20.33
N PHE A 148 -5.60 0.72 19.31
CA PHE A 148 -5.82 2.13 18.91
C PHE A 148 -6.48 2.95 20.04
N LEU A 149 -7.38 2.32 20.80
CA LEU A 149 -8.02 2.95 21.96
C LEU A 149 -7.01 3.25 23.09
N ASN A 150 -6.06 2.36 23.37
CA ASN A 150 -5.02 2.64 24.35
C ASN A 150 -4.03 3.72 23.87
N TYR A 151 -3.69 3.74 22.57
CA TYR A 151 -2.94 4.84 21.96
C TYR A 151 -3.64 6.20 22.15
N LEU A 152 -4.95 6.27 21.88
CA LEU A 152 -5.75 7.49 22.09
C LEU A 152 -5.79 7.92 23.55
N SER A 153 -5.82 6.95 24.48
CA SER A 153 -5.72 7.19 25.93
C SER A 153 -4.35 7.78 26.30
N CYS A 154 -3.26 7.11 25.92
CA CYS A 154 -1.88 7.55 26.14
C CYS A 154 -1.56 8.93 25.53
N LYS A 155 -2.21 9.29 24.41
CA LYS A 155 -2.08 10.60 23.74
C LYS A 155 -3.05 11.66 24.28
N GLY A 156 -3.84 11.38 25.31
CA GLY A 156 -4.83 12.33 25.88
C GLY A 156 -5.95 12.72 24.93
N ARG A 157 -6.21 11.92 23.89
CA ARG A 157 -7.18 12.20 22.81
C ARG A 157 -8.48 11.42 22.89
N LEU A 158 -8.55 10.32 23.67
CA LEU A 158 -9.68 9.39 23.68
C LEU A 158 -11.06 10.06 23.75
N GLN A 159 -11.29 10.98 24.70
CA GLN A 159 -12.57 11.68 24.82
C GLN A 159 -12.89 12.58 23.61
N LYS A 160 -11.86 13.18 22.99
CA LYS A 160 -12.05 13.98 21.77
C LYS A 160 -12.40 13.09 20.58
N PHE A 161 -11.81 11.89 20.48
CA PHE A 161 -12.09 10.92 19.44
C PHE A 161 -13.49 10.31 19.57
N ILE A 162 -13.93 9.98 20.80
CA ILE A 162 -15.31 9.54 21.09
C ILE A 162 -16.31 10.60 20.58
N ASN A 163 -16.04 11.88 20.83
CA ASN A 163 -16.90 12.98 20.36
C ASN A 163 -16.91 13.20 18.83
N LEU A 164 -16.02 12.56 18.05
CA LEU A 164 -16.09 12.57 16.59
C LEU A 164 -17.12 11.58 16.03
N GLY A 165 -17.58 10.60 16.83
CA GLY A 165 -18.58 9.61 16.41
C GLY A 165 -18.17 8.69 15.25
N THR A 166 -16.89 8.67 14.85
CA THR A 166 -16.41 7.97 13.64
C THR A 166 -15.68 6.67 13.95
N PHE A 167 -15.88 5.66 13.10
CA PHE A 167 -15.04 4.46 13.04
C PHE A 167 -13.81 4.61 12.14
N LEU A 168 -13.75 5.68 11.32
CA LEU A 168 -12.78 5.90 10.26
C LEU A 168 -11.86 7.10 10.64
N PRO A 169 -10.77 6.89 11.41
CA PRO A 169 -9.85 7.97 11.76
C PRO A 169 -9.17 8.56 10.52
N ALA A 170 -8.66 9.79 10.62
CA ALA A 170 -7.82 10.38 9.58
C ALA A 170 -6.56 9.52 9.36
N ARG A 171 -6.12 9.33 8.11
CA ARG A 171 -4.95 8.48 7.80
C ARG A 171 -3.69 8.91 8.54
N ARG A 172 -3.53 10.22 8.75
CA ARG A 172 -2.45 10.84 9.56
C ARG A 172 -2.50 10.44 11.04
N GLU A 173 -3.68 10.28 11.63
CA GLU A 173 -3.82 9.88 13.04
C GLU A 173 -3.58 8.37 13.21
N TYR A 174 -3.99 7.57 12.23
CA TYR A 174 -3.69 6.14 12.19
C TYR A 174 -2.20 5.86 11.89
N GLU A 175 -1.54 6.76 11.17
CA GLU A 175 -0.10 6.72 10.93
C GLU A 175 0.71 7.13 12.17
N ASP A 176 0.26 8.11 12.95
CA ASP A 176 0.82 8.42 14.28
C ASP A 176 0.58 7.29 15.30
N TYR A 177 -0.52 6.53 15.18
CA TYR A 177 -0.74 5.29 15.94
C TYR A 177 0.32 4.24 15.61
N MET A 178 0.51 3.92 14.33
CA MET A 178 1.48 2.90 13.95
C MET A 178 2.94 3.35 14.17
N ARG A 179 3.26 4.65 14.04
CA ARG A 179 4.55 5.20 14.46
C ARG A 179 4.75 5.06 15.97
N TRP A 180 3.73 5.34 16.78
CA TRP A 180 3.79 5.17 18.22
C TRP A 180 4.08 3.70 18.58
N CYS A 181 3.32 2.75 18.02
CA CYS A 181 3.60 1.31 18.14
C CYS A 181 5.03 0.95 17.71
N ALA A 182 5.48 1.44 16.56
CA ALA A 182 6.83 1.18 16.04
C ALA A 182 7.95 1.73 16.95
N GLY A 183 7.72 2.88 17.60
CA GLY A 183 8.66 3.51 18.53
C GLY A 183 8.99 2.64 19.75
N HIS A 184 8.07 1.78 20.18
CA HIS A 184 8.31 0.81 21.25
C HIS A 184 9.36 -0.25 20.88
N PHE A 185 9.51 -0.58 19.59
CA PHE A 185 10.39 -1.65 19.11
C PHE A 185 11.78 -1.17 18.66
N GLY A 186 12.13 0.10 18.84
CA GLY A 186 13.33 0.73 18.26
C GLY A 186 14.68 0.06 18.59
N ARG A 187 14.76 -0.81 19.61
CA ARG A 187 15.95 -1.64 19.89
C ARG A 187 16.15 -2.76 18.86
N ALA A 188 15.08 -3.31 18.30
CA ALA A 188 15.06 -4.46 17.40
C ALA A 188 14.93 -4.07 15.92
N VAL A 189 14.82 -2.78 15.58
CA VAL A 189 14.59 -2.31 14.20
C VAL A 189 15.84 -1.62 13.66
N ARG A 190 16.30 -2.01 12.47
CA ARG A 190 17.31 -1.28 11.69
C ARG A 190 16.64 -0.63 10.47
N TYR A 191 16.47 0.67 10.56
CA TYR A 191 16.05 1.54 9.45
C TYR A 191 17.18 1.77 8.44
N GLY A 192 16.89 2.46 7.33
CA GLY A 192 17.87 2.81 6.30
C GLY A 192 18.57 1.61 5.66
N THR A 193 17.86 0.49 5.51
CA THR A 193 18.43 -0.81 5.13
C THR A 193 17.61 -1.47 4.02
N GLU A 194 18.13 -1.50 2.79
CA GLU A 194 17.46 -2.16 1.66
C GLU A 194 18.00 -3.57 1.43
N ILE A 195 17.12 -4.57 1.49
CA ILE A 195 17.44 -5.98 1.31
C ILE A 195 17.58 -6.31 -0.17
N THR A 196 18.72 -6.91 -0.53
CA THR A 196 19.06 -7.28 -1.90
C THR A 196 18.67 -8.72 -2.19
N ARG A 197 19.07 -9.68 -1.34
CA ARG A 197 18.80 -11.12 -1.48
C ARG A 197 18.84 -11.88 -0.15
N VAL A 198 18.32 -13.11 -0.17
CA VAL A 198 18.40 -14.12 0.89
C VAL A 198 18.99 -15.40 0.30
N ASP A 199 20.09 -15.87 0.89
CA ASP A 199 20.79 -17.08 0.48
C ASP A 199 20.58 -18.22 1.49
N ALA A 200 20.44 -19.45 1.01
CA ALA A 200 20.31 -20.64 1.86
C ALA A 200 21.66 -21.08 2.45
N VAL A 201 21.72 -21.30 3.77
CA VAL A 201 22.94 -21.76 4.47
C VAL A 201 22.73 -23.18 4.99
N HIS A 202 23.60 -24.10 4.58
CA HIS A 202 23.49 -25.51 4.89
C HIS A 202 24.25 -25.88 6.18
N ASN A 203 23.73 -26.86 6.90
CA ASN A 203 24.36 -27.52 8.03
C ASN A 203 25.22 -28.69 7.51
N GLU A 204 26.53 -28.62 7.74
CA GLU A 204 27.52 -29.60 7.27
C GLU A 204 27.26 -31.02 7.80
N GLY A 205 26.60 -31.16 8.96
CA GLY A 205 26.31 -32.46 9.56
C GLY A 205 25.03 -33.14 9.06
N THR A 206 24.11 -32.41 8.42
CA THR A 206 22.81 -32.94 7.96
C THR A 206 22.58 -32.80 6.46
N GLY A 207 23.34 -31.92 5.78
CA GLY A 207 23.10 -31.54 4.39
C GLY A 207 21.84 -30.69 4.16
N LYS A 208 21.15 -30.27 5.23
CA LYS A 208 19.92 -29.48 5.20
C LYS A 208 20.17 -28.00 5.46
N VAL A 209 19.23 -27.14 5.11
CA VAL A 209 19.28 -25.70 5.43
C VAL A 209 18.74 -25.46 6.85
N ASP A 210 19.59 -25.03 7.78
CA ASP A 210 19.20 -24.73 9.17
C ASP A 210 19.03 -23.22 9.44
N ARG A 211 19.52 -22.38 8.52
CA ARG A 211 19.51 -20.92 8.59
C ARG A 211 19.63 -20.30 7.19
N PHE A 212 19.30 -19.02 7.09
CA PHE A 212 19.41 -18.21 5.89
C PHE A 212 20.34 -17.04 6.15
N ASN A 213 21.06 -16.57 5.13
CA ASN A 213 21.85 -15.33 5.20
C ASN A 213 21.13 -14.23 4.44
N ILE A 214 20.85 -13.11 5.11
CA ILE A 214 20.07 -12.01 4.56
C ILE A 214 21.03 -10.87 4.26
N HIS A 215 21.10 -10.46 2.99
CA HIS A 215 22.02 -9.43 2.49
C HIS A 215 21.30 -8.10 2.26
N TRP A 216 21.95 -6.99 2.58
CA TRP A 216 21.41 -5.65 2.39
C TRP A 216 22.47 -4.63 1.99
N ILE A 217 22.00 -3.48 1.50
CA ILE A 217 22.76 -2.23 1.37
C ILE A 217 22.20 -1.22 2.37
N ASP A 218 23.09 -0.53 3.07
CA ASP A 218 22.76 0.62 3.90
C ASP A 218 22.45 1.84 3.01
N THR A 219 21.22 2.36 3.06
CA THR A 219 20.70 3.34 2.09
C THR A 219 21.32 4.73 2.22
N THR A 220 22.10 4.99 3.27
CA THR A 220 22.78 6.28 3.49
C THR A 220 24.26 6.21 3.14
N THR A 221 24.92 5.08 3.42
CA THR A 221 26.37 4.92 3.19
C THR A 221 26.73 4.11 1.94
N GLY A 222 25.77 3.38 1.36
CA GLY A 222 26.01 2.41 0.29
C GLY A 222 26.76 1.15 0.74
N ALA A 223 27.06 1.01 2.04
CA ALA A 223 27.83 -0.11 2.56
C ALA A 223 27.02 -1.41 2.57
N PRO A 224 27.60 -2.56 2.15
CA PRO A 224 26.94 -3.84 2.25
C PRO A 224 26.93 -4.36 3.70
N GLY A 225 25.89 -5.12 4.06
CA GLY A 225 25.82 -5.85 5.31
C GLY A 225 25.08 -7.19 5.16
N SER A 226 25.21 -8.04 6.17
CA SER A 226 24.50 -9.31 6.24
C SER A 226 24.35 -9.83 7.67
N ALA A 227 23.32 -10.63 7.91
CA ALA A 227 23.11 -11.38 9.14
C ALA A 227 22.41 -12.71 8.84
N THR A 228 22.66 -13.72 9.69
CA THR A 228 22.00 -15.02 9.58
C THR A 228 20.81 -15.15 10.54
N ALA A 229 19.76 -15.84 10.09
CA ALA A 229 18.56 -16.13 10.89
C ALA A 229 18.03 -17.53 10.58
N ARG A 230 17.47 -18.22 11.58
CA ARG A 230 16.76 -19.50 11.37
C ARG A 230 15.46 -19.33 10.61
N ASN A 231 14.71 -18.27 10.96
CA ASN A 231 13.41 -17.97 10.37
C ASN A 231 13.41 -16.57 9.75
N VAL A 232 12.83 -16.43 8.56
CA VAL A 232 12.75 -15.17 7.82
C VAL A 232 11.31 -14.84 7.46
N VAL A 233 10.88 -13.59 7.66
CA VAL A 233 9.58 -13.10 7.16
C VAL A 233 9.82 -12.07 6.07
N VAL A 234 9.21 -12.25 4.88
CA VAL A 234 9.23 -11.28 3.78
C VAL A 234 7.92 -10.50 3.77
N ALA A 235 7.96 -9.22 4.16
CA ALA A 235 6.80 -8.36 4.37
C ALA A 235 6.97 -6.98 3.72
N THR A 236 7.54 -6.95 2.50
CA THR A 236 7.95 -5.73 1.78
C THR A 236 6.81 -4.84 1.27
N GLY A 237 5.55 -5.29 1.37
CA GLY A 237 4.42 -4.61 0.74
C GLY A 237 4.44 -4.73 -0.79
N GLY A 238 4.01 -3.68 -1.49
CA GLY A 238 3.95 -3.63 -2.95
C GLY A 238 4.83 -2.54 -3.57
N SER A 239 5.40 -2.84 -4.73
CA SER A 239 6.15 -1.92 -5.60
C SER A 239 5.19 -1.11 -6.49
N PRO A 240 5.51 0.15 -6.86
CA PRO A 240 4.71 0.93 -7.81
C PRO A 240 4.40 0.22 -9.13
N ALA A 241 3.13 0.13 -9.53
CA ALA A 241 2.72 -0.50 -10.79
C ALA A 241 2.73 0.50 -11.96
N VAL A 242 3.91 0.92 -12.41
CA VAL A 242 4.04 1.84 -13.56
C VAL A 242 3.94 1.06 -14.88
N PRO A 243 3.10 1.46 -15.85
CA PRO A 243 3.02 0.80 -17.15
C PRO A 243 4.34 0.91 -17.93
N THR A 244 4.73 -0.17 -18.62
CA THR A 244 6.04 -0.29 -19.31
C THR A 244 6.32 0.81 -20.32
N LEU A 245 5.29 1.34 -20.99
CA LEU A 245 5.33 2.50 -21.89
C LEU A 245 6.07 3.70 -21.27
N PHE A 246 5.95 3.90 -19.95
CA PHE A 246 6.51 5.06 -19.24
C PHE A 246 7.86 4.77 -18.57
N ALA A 247 8.39 3.55 -18.64
CA ALA A 247 9.67 3.20 -18.00
C ALA A 247 10.86 4.10 -18.44
N PRO A 248 10.97 4.55 -19.71
CA PRO A 248 12.00 5.53 -20.12
C PRO A 248 11.78 6.97 -19.59
N PHE A 249 10.71 7.21 -18.84
CA PHE A 249 10.26 8.55 -18.42
C PHE A 249 10.14 8.70 -16.89
N THR A 250 10.30 7.63 -16.12
CA THR A 250 10.31 7.66 -14.64
C THR A 250 11.63 8.18 -14.05
N THR A 251 12.66 8.44 -14.87
CA THR A 251 13.99 8.85 -14.42
C THR A 251 14.56 10.01 -15.24
N GLY A 252 15.48 10.75 -14.62
CA GLY A 252 16.12 11.96 -15.16
C GLY A 252 15.65 13.26 -14.47
N PRO A 253 16.29 14.40 -14.75
CA PRO A 253 15.95 15.68 -14.12
C PRO A 253 14.54 16.18 -14.50
N ASP A 254 14.07 15.86 -15.70
CA ASP A 254 12.75 16.24 -16.20
C ASP A 254 11.65 15.17 -15.92
N ALA A 255 11.75 14.45 -14.79
CA ALA A 255 10.76 13.46 -14.38
C ALA A 255 9.42 14.12 -13.95
N ARG A 256 8.59 14.51 -14.92
CA ARG A 256 7.19 14.96 -14.72
C ARG A 256 6.19 13.82 -14.47
N PHE A 257 6.70 12.60 -14.26
CA PHE A 257 5.94 11.41 -13.93
C PHE A 257 6.19 11.00 -12.48
N ILE A 258 5.14 10.94 -11.68
CA ILE A 258 5.22 10.46 -10.29
C ILE A 258 4.19 9.37 -10.05
N HIS A 259 4.55 8.31 -9.31
CA HIS A 259 3.55 7.35 -8.86
C HIS A 259 2.83 7.90 -7.62
N SER A 260 1.56 7.55 -7.45
CA SER A 260 0.73 7.91 -6.29
C SER A 260 1.42 7.67 -4.95
N SER A 261 2.20 6.58 -4.82
CA SER A 261 3.02 6.27 -3.63
C SER A 261 4.11 7.30 -3.28
N GLN A 262 4.37 8.28 -4.15
CA GLN A 262 5.35 9.36 -3.99
C GLN A 262 4.68 10.75 -3.99
N TYR A 263 3.37 10.84 -4.24
CA TYR A 263 2.73 12.12 -4.59
C TYR A 263 2.93 13.21 -3.52
N ALA A 264 2.47 12.99 -2.28
CA ALA A 264 2.56 13.97 -1.21
C ALA A 264 4.00 14.32 -0.79
N THR A 265 4.96 13.42 -1.06
CA THR A 265 6.40 13.65 -0.80
C THR A 265 7.11 14.39 -1.92
N THR A 266 6.58 14.36 -3.15
CA THR A 266 7.24 14.96 -4.33
C THR A 266 6.53 16.23 -4.83
N ILE A 267 5.20 16.32 -4.71
CA ILE A 267 4.44 17.47 -5.20
C ILE A 267 4.90 18.82 -4.62
N PRO A 268 5.32 18.98 -3.34
CA PRO A 268 5.77 20.28 -2.82
C PRO A 268 7.04 20.79 -3.49
N HIS A 269 7.91 19.87 -3.96
CA HIS A 269 9.15 20.20 -4.66
C HIS A 269 8.90 20.54 -6.13
N LEU A 270 7.82 20.02 -6.73
CA LEU A 270 7.43 20.31 -8.11
C LEU A 270 6.55 21.57 -8.23
N SER A 271 5.81 21.96 -7.19
CA SER A 271 4.84 23.08 -7.22
C SER A 271 5.35 24.34 -7.91
N THR A 272 6.56 24.82 -7.60
CA THR A 272 7.13 26.04 -8.20
C THR A 272 7.38 25.91 -9.70
N ALA A 273 7.77 24.72 -10.17
CA ALA A 273 7.98 24.46 -11.59
C ALA A 273 6.65 24.28 -12.35
N LEU A 274 5.66 23.62 -11.72
CA LEU A 274 4.32 23.42 -12.29
C LEU A 274 3.52 24.72 -12.39
N LEU A 275 3.81 25.71 -11.54
CA LEU A 275 3.24 27.06 -11.60
C LEU A 275 3.99 27.99 -12.57
N SER A 276 5.07 27.54 -13.22
CA SER A 276 5.79 28.36 -14.21
C SER A 276 4.93 28.61 -15.46
N PRO A 277 4.88 29.84 -16.00
CA PRO A 277 4.28 30.11 -17.32
C PRO A 277 4.91 29.33 -18.49
N SER A 278 6.10 28.75 -18.29
CA SER A 278 6.78 27.89 -19.29
C SER A 278 6.29 26.43 -19.29
N THR A 279 5.40 26.05 -18.38
CA THR A 279 4.92 24.67 -18.21
C THR A 279 3.41 24.61 -18.49
N PRO A 280 2.90 23.61 -19.23
CA PRO A 280 1.47 23.45 -19.43
C PRO A 280 0.76 23.29 -18.09
N GLN A 281 -0.15 24.21 -17.76
CA GLN A 281 -0.95 24.18 -16.53
C GLN A 281 -2.09 23.14 -16.59
N HIS A 282 -1.80 21.99 -17.21
CA HIS A 282 -2.67 20.82 -17.28
C HIS A 282 -1.99 19.67 -16.52
N LEU A 283 -2.62 19.21 -15.45
CA LEU A 283 -2.14 18.14 -14.59
C LEU A 283 -3.03 16.91 -14.79
N VAL A 284 -2.43 15.76 -15.09
CA VAL A 284 -3.15 14.53 -15.48
C VAL A 284 -2.98 13.46 -14.41
N VAL A 285 -4.08 12.79 -14.02
CA VAL A 285 -4.07 11.63 -13.13
C VAL A 285 -4.53 10.42 -13.93
N ILE A 286 -3.81 9.30 -13.85
CA ILE A 286 -4.12 8.06 -14.57
C ILE A 286 -4.50 6.98 -13.56
N GLY A 287 -5.76 6.55 -13.57
CA GLY A 287 -6.30 5.55 -12.65
C GLY A 287 -7.80 5.73 -12.39
N GLY A 288 -8.44 4.73 -11.78
CA GLY A 288 -9.88 4.75 -11.45
C GLY A 288 -10.25 4.27 -10.04
N GLY A 289 -9.25 3.99 -9.19
CA GLY A 289 -9.45 3.62 -7.78
C GLY A 289 -9.18 4.78 -6.82
N GLN A 290 -9.40 4.54 -5.52
CA GLN A 290 -9.32 5.54 -4.43
C GLN A 290 -8.16 6.55 -4.58
N SER A 291 -6.92 6.10 -4.75
CA SER A 291 -5.76 6.99 -4.86
C SER A 291 -5.84 7.97 -6.04
N ALA A 292 -6.52 7.61 -7.12
CA ALA A 292 -6.71 8.45 -8.29
C ALA A 292 -7.72 9.57 -8.00
N ALA A 293 -8.84 9.21 -7.36
CA ALA A 293 -9.88 10.15 -6.92
C ALA A 293 -9.35 11.14 -5.85
N GLU A 294 -8.60 10.65 -4.86
CA GLU A 294 -8.01 11.49 -3.82
C GLU A 294 -6.97 12.48 -4.36
N ILE A 295 -6.10 12.03 -5.27
CA ILE A 295 -5.10 12.90 -5.91
C ILE A 295 -5.76 13.92 -6.85
N TYR A 296 -6.81 13.52 -7.59
CA TYR A 296 -7.58 14.42 -8.43
C TYR A 296 -8.17 15.59 -7.62
N VAL A 297 -8.76 15.29 -6.46
CA VAL A 297 -9.34 16.29 -5.54
C VAL A 297 -8.28 17.12 -4.79
N ASP A 298 -7.15 16.53 -4.40
CA ASP A 298 -6.03 17.29 -3.84
C ASP A 298 -5.45 18.25 -4.89
N LEU A 299 -5.28 17.82 -6.15
CA LEU A 299 -4.82 18.67 -7.26
C LEU A 299 -5.80 19.78 -7.61
N SER A 300 -7.11 19.50 -7.71
CA SER A 300 -8.14 20.52 -8.01
C SER A 300 -8.19 21.63 -6.96
N THR A 301 -7.90 21.28 -5.70
CA THR A 301 -7.84 22.20 -4.55
C THR A 301 -6.49 22.93 -4.46
N ARG A 302 -5.37 22.23 -4.70
CA ARG A 302 -3.99 22.73 -4.54
C ARG A 302 -3.56 23.67 -5.67
N PHE A 303 -4.07 23.46 -6.87
CA PHE A 303 -3.75 24.24 -8.06
C PHE A 303 -5.04 24.80 -8.68
N PRO A 304 -5.63 25.87 -8.11
CA PRO A 304 -6.95 26.36 -8.50
C PRO A 304 -7.03 26.87 -9.94
N GLU A 305 -5.94 27.42 -10.48
CA GLU A 305 -5.87 27.89 -11.88
C GLU A 305 -5.60 26.77 -12.89
N SER A 306 -5.08 25.62 -12.43
CA SER A 306 -4.67 24.54 -13.33
C SER A 306 -5.85 23.67 -13.77
N LYS A 307 -5.81 23.26 -15.04
CA LYS A 307 -6.70 22.27 -15.63
C LYS A 307 -6.33 20.88 -15.11
N ILE A 308 -7.28 20.14 -14.56
CA ILE A 308 -7.05 18.80 -14.00
C ILE A 308 -7.84 17.78 -14.82
N THR A 309 -7.23 16.64 -15.15
CA THR A 309 -7.94 15.56 -15.86
C THR A 309 -7.61 14.18 -15.30
N LEU A 310 -8.65 13.46 -14.90
CA LEU A 310 -8.59 12.06 -14.52
C LEU A 310 -8.85 11.18 -15.75
N LEU A 311 -7.88 10.38 -16.16
CA LEU A 311 -8.01 9.38 -17.22
C LEU A 311 -8.35 8.03 -16.61
N VAL A 312 -9.58 7.57 -16.88
CA VAL A 312 -10.13 6.31 -16.36
C VAL A 312 -10.23 5.29 -17.49
N LYS A 313 -9.59 4.13 -17.32
CA LYS A 313 -9.62 3.04 -18.32
C LYS A 313 -11.00 2.35 -18.40
N ASP A 314 -11.72 2.27 -17.28
CA ASP A 314 -13.07 1.73 -17.24
C ASP A 314 -14.09 2.75 -17.79
N THR A 315 -15.27 2.24 -18.15
CA THR A 315 -16.50 2.96 -18.52
C THR A 315 -16.98 3.98 -17.49
N SER A 316 -16.67 3.79 -16.20
CA SER A 316 -16.98 4.72 -15.12
C SER A 316 -16.03 4.52 -13.94
N LEU A 317 -15.99 5.50 -13.01
CA LEU A 317 -15.60 5.23 -11.63
C LEU A 317 -16.66 4.33 -10.95
N ARG A 318 -16.28 3.58 -9.92
CA ARG A 318 -17.17 2.62 -9.23
C ARG A 318 -17.06 2.72 -7.71
N PRO A 319 -18.17 2.59 -6.96
CA PRO A 319 -18.14 2.57 -5.51
C PRO A 319 -17.42 1.32 -4.99
N SER A 320 -16.74 1.43 -3.86
CA SER A 320 -16.23 0.29 -3.09
C SER A 320 -17.39 -0.40 -2.37
N ASP A 321 -17.58 -1.70 -2.58
CA ASP A 321 -18.55 -2.48 -1.80
C ASP A 321 -17.99 -2.79 -0.42
N ASP A 322 -18.51 -2.11 0.60
CA ASP A 322 -18.27 -2.43 2.02
C ASP A 322 -19.55 -2.88 2.75
N SER A 323 -20.54 -3.38 2.00
CA SER A 323 -21.78 -3.91 2.57
C SER A 323 -21.49 -5.11 3.50
N PRO A 324 -22.20 -5.26 4.65
CA PRO A 324 -21.74 -6.17 5.71
C PRO A 324 -21.46 -7.61 5.28
N PHE A 325 -22.38 -8.23 4.53
CA PHE A 325 -22.23 -9.62 4.06
C PHE A 325 -21.11 -9.81 3.03
N VAL A 326 -20.76 -8.78 2.26
CA VAL A 326 -19.64 -8.82 1.31
C VAL A 326 -18.33 -8.55 2.04
N ASN A 327 -18.34 -7.63 3.02
CA ASN A 327 -17.20 -7.28 3.85
C ASN A 327 -16.71 -8.43 4.76
N GLU A 328 -17.56 -9.45 5.02
CA GLU A 328 -17.17 -10.69 5.71
C GLU A 328 -15.97 -11.40 5.05
N ILE A 329 -15.71 -11.24 3.74
CA ILE A 329 -14.53 -11.85 3.09
C ILE A 329 -13.19 -11.41 3.70
N PHE A 330 -13.20 -10.33 4.49
CA PHE A 330 -12.04 -9.76 5.17
C PHE A 330 -11.92 -10.16 6.64
N ASP A 331 -12.74 -11.08 7.12
CA ASP A 331 -12.68 -11.60 8.49
C ASP A 331 -11.71 -12.80 8.60
N PRO A 332 -11.06 -13.01 9.77
CA PRO A 332 -9.94 -13.95 9.87
C PRO A 332 -10.30 -15.42 9.66
N ASP A 333 -11.53 -15.81 10.02
CA ASP A 333 -12.02 -17.18 9.84
C ASP A 333 -12.15 -17.55 8.36
N ARG A 334 -12.40 -16.58 7.46
CA ARG A 334 -12.55 -16.79 6.01
C ARG A 334 -11.24 -17.17 5.32
N VAL A 335 -10.09 -16.98 5.96
CA VAL A 335 -8.77 -17.28 5.38
C VAL A 335 -8.59 -18.79 5.18
N THR A 336 -8.99 -19.63 6.13
CA THR A 336 -8.82 -21.10 6.03
C THR A 336 -9.69 -21.71 4.93
N PRO A 337 -11.02 -21.49 4.88
CA PRO A 337 -11.86 -21.99 3.79
C PRO A 337 -11.42 -21.45 2.42
N THR A 338 -10.94 -20.20 2.35
CA THR A 338 -10.43 -19.64 1.09
C THR A 338 -9.15 -20.35 0.63
N PHE A 339 -8.26 -20.74 1.54
CA PHE A 339 -7.03 -21.48 1.22
C PHE A 339 -7.32 -22.90 0.71
N GLU A 340 -8.32 -23.57 1.30
CA GLU A 340 -8.72 -24.94 0.99
C GLU A 340 -9.40 -25.10 -0.38
N LEU A 341 -9.97 -24.03 -0.94
CA LEU A 341 -10.55 -24.01 -2.29
C LEU A 341 -9.53 -24.34 -3.39
N ALA A 342 -10.00 -24.91 -4.49
CA ALA A 342 -9.18 -25.17 -5.67
C ALA A 342 -8.66 -23.86 -6.29
N ALA A 343 -7.54 -23.93 -7.00
CA ALA A 343 -6.89 -22.75 -7.58
C ALA A 343 -7.79 -21.96 -8.56
N LYS A 344 -8.69 -22.65 -9.26
CA LYS A 344 -9.73 -22.06 -10.12
C LYS A 344 -10.79 -21.31 -9.28
N GLU A 345 -11.38 -21.97 -8.29
CA GLU A 345 -12.42 -21.40 -7.42
C GLU A 345 -11.91 -20.15 -6.68
N ARG A 346 -10.65 -20.18 -6.20
CA ARG A 346 -9.98 -19.01 -5.63
C ARG A 346 -9.84 -17.85 -6.62
N ALA A 347 -9.61 -18.13 -7.90
CA ALA A 347 -9.53 -17.10 -8.93
C ALA A 347 -10.91 -16.50 -9.26
N GLU A 348 -11.94 -17.34 -9.40
CA GLU A 348 -13.32 -16.93 -9.63
C GLU A 348 -13.87 -16.11 -8.46
N LYS A 349 -13.61 -16.53 -7.20
CA LYS A 349 -13.94 -15.77 -6.00
C LYS A 349 -13.25 -14.40 -5.96
N ARG A 350 -11.93 -14.32 -6.23
CA ARG A 350 -11.20 -13.03 -6.25
C ARG A 350 -11.72 -12.06 -7.31
N GLU A 351 -12.07 -12.54 -8.49
CA GLU A 351 -12.57 -11.66 -9.56
C GLU A 351 -13.99 -11.17 -9.26
N LYS A 352 -14.85 -12.02 -8.67
CA LYS A 352 -16.18 -11.63 -8.17
C LYS A 352 -16.08 -10.57 -7.06
N ASP A 353 -15.24 -10.81 -6.06
CA ASP A 353 -15.15 -9.99 -4.85
C ASP A 353 -14.28 -8.73 -5.04
N LYS A 354 -13.69 -8.55 -6.23
CA LYS A 354 -12.74 -7.48 -6.61
C LYS A 354 -13.22 -6.06 -6.29
N GLY A 355 -14.53 -5.82 -6.42
CA GLY A 355 -15.18 -4.52 -6.19
C GLY A 355 -15.16 -4.02 -4.74
N THR A 356 -14.66 -4.83 -3.79
CA THR A 356 -14.45 -4.37 -2.41
C THR A 356 -13.16 -3.55 -2.23
N ASN A 357 -12.17 -3.70 -3.12
CA ASN A 357 -10.81 -3.19 -2.89
C ASN A 357 -10.08 -2.68 -4.15
N TYR A 358 -10.32 -3.26 -5.33
CA TYR A 358 -9.51 -2.99 -6.53
C TYR A 358 -10.31 -2.27 -7.62
N GLY A 359 -9.82 -1.09 -8.03
CA GLY A 359 -10.44 -0.28 -9.09
C GLY A 359 -11.69 0.50 -8.64
N VAL A 360 -11.83 0.73 -7.34
CA VAL A 360 -13.02 1.33 -6.70
C VAL A 360 -12.66 2.50 -5.77
N VAL A 361 -13.66 3.33 -5.47
CA VAL A 361 -13.56 4.57 -4.69
C VAL A 361 -14.67 4.60 -3.62
N ARG A 362 -14.43 5.21 -2.46
CA ARG A 362 -15.48 5.44 -1.44
C ARG A 362 -16.63 6.29 -2.01
N LEU A 363 -17.89 5.90 -1.74
CA LEU A 363 -19.09 6.54 -2.31
C LEU A 363 -19.13 8.05 -2.08
N GLU A 364 -18.92 8.51 -0.83
CA GLU A 364 -18.86 9.92 -0.46
C GLU A 364 -17.88 10.76 -1.32
N LEU A 365 -16.76 10.15 -1.75
CA LEU A 365 -15.76 10.81 -2.59
C LEU A 365 -16.18 10.83 -4.06
N LEU A 366 -16.96 9.85 -4.52
CA LEU A 366 -17.59 9.88 -5.85
C LEU A 366 -18.69 10.94 -5.92
N GLU A 367 -19.54 11.01 -4.89
CA GLU A 367 -20.61 12.01 -4.77
C GLU A 367 -20.01 13.42 -4.71
N ARG A 368 -18.92 13.62 -3.95
CA ARG A 368 -18.16 14.87 -3.95
C ARG A 368 -17.63 15.23 -5.34
N ILE A 369 -16.93 14.31 -6.02
CA ILE A 369 -16.37 14.56 -7.36
C ILE A 369 -17.49 14.89 -8.36
N TYR A 370 -18.61 14.17 -8.31
CA TYR A 370 -19.75 14.42 -9.19
C TYR A 370 -20.40 15.79 -8.91
N SER A 371 -20.51 16.19 -7.64
CA SER A 371 -20.98 17.52 -7.25
C SER A 371 -20.03 18.65 -7.70
N GLU A 372 -18.71 18.45 -7.62
CA GLU A 372 -17.72 19.42 -8.12
C GLU A 372 -17.74 19.52 -9.65
N LEU A 373 -18.03 18.44 -10.38
CA LEU A 373 -18.24 18.46 -11.82
C LEU A 373 -19.54 19.18 -12.20
N TYR A 374 -20.66 18.86 -11.54
CA TYR A 374 -21.96 19.49 -11.80
C TYR A 374 -21.97 21.00 -11.50
N ALA A 375 -21.23 21.45 -10.48
CA ALA A 375 -21.04 22.88 -10.22
C ALA A 375 -20.37 23.60 -11.42
N GLN A 376 -19.36 22.98 -12.07
CA GLN A 376 -18.78 23.54 -13.30
C GLN A 376 -19.77 23.54 -14.47
N GLU A 377 -20.68 22.58 -14.58
CA GLU A 377 -21.72 22.56 -15.62
C GLU A 377 -22.72 23.71 -15.47
N VAL A 378 -23.04 24.10 -14.23
CA VAL A 378 -23.90 25.25 -13.92
C VAL A 378 -23.21 26.58 -14.24
N ASP A 379 -21.91 26.71 -13.94
CA ASP A 379 -21.13 27.92 -14.24
C ASP A 379 -20.71 28.00 -15.73
N GLU A 380 -20.55 26.86 -16.41
CA GLU A 380 -20.05 26.77 -17.78
C GLU A 380 -20.62 25.55 -18.53
N ALA A 381 -21.53 25.79 -19.49
CA ALA A 381 -22.19 24.72 -20.24
C ALA A 381 -21.30 24.02 -21.30
N ASP A 382 -20.16 24.61 -21.67
CA ASP A 382 -19.23 23.99 -22.63
C ASP A 382 -18.21 23.09 -21.89
N GLU A 383 -18.44 21.77 -21.90
CA GLU A 383 -17.52 20.80 -21.29
C GLU A 383 -16.09 20.93 -21.85
N THR A 384 -15.88 21.42 -23.08
CA THR A 384 -14.52 21.62 -23.62
C THR A 384 -13.71 22.62 -22.79
N ARG A 385 -14.39 23.62 -22.21
CA ARG A 385 -13.82 24.72 -21.39
C ARG A 385 -13.70 24.39 -19.90
N TRP A 386 -14.27 23.29 -19.40
CA TRP A 386 -14.15 22.89 -17.98
C TRP A 386 -12.70 22.74 -17.52
N ARG A 387 -12.42 23.22 -16.32
CA ARG A 387 -11.09 23.12 -15.67
C ARG A 387 -10.81 21.70 -15.20
N CYS A 388 -11.75 21.08 -14.49
CA CYS A 388 -11.62 19.74 -13.94
C CYS A 388 -12.49 18.76 -14.73
N LYS A 389 -11.91 17.66 -15.23
CA LYS A 389 -12.61 16.66 -16.06
C LYS A 389 -12.31 15.22 -15.64
N VAL A 390 -13.23 14.30 -15.95
CA VAL A 390 -13.04 12.85 -15.79
C VAL A 390 -13.35 12.18 -17.13
N LEU A 391 -12.32 11.69 -17.82
CA LEU A 391 -12.44 11.07 -19.14
C LEU A 391 -12.42 9.54 -19.00
N ASN A 392 -13.62 8.95 -19.08
CA ASN A 392 -13.82 7.50 -19.01
C ASN A 392 -13.50 6.79 -20.33
N SER A 393 -13.28 5.47 -20.28
CA SER A 393 -12.85 4.64 -21.40
C SER A 393 -11.63 5.19 -22.15
N ARG A 394 -10.61 5.68 -21.44
CA ARG A 394 -9.37 6.23 -22.02
C ARG A 394 -8.14 5.41 -21.64
N THR A 395 -7.38 4.98 -22.65
CA THR A 395 -6.08 4.32 -22.53
C THR A 395 -5.00 5.25 -23.10
N VAL A 396 -3.93 5.55 -22.35
CA VAL A 396 -2.74 6.22 -22.92
C VAL A 396 -1.95 5.19 -23.73
N VAL A 397 -1.71 5.48 -25.01
CA VAL A 397 -1.07 4.58 -25.99
C VAL A 397 0.29 5.08 -26.47
N GLY A 398 0.58 6.37 -26.32
CA GLY A 398 1.86 6.99 -26.68
C GLY A 398 2.25 8.09 -25.71
N VAL A 399 3.55 8.40 -25.64
CA VAL A 399 4.11 9.42 -24.75
C VAL A 399 5.39 10.02 -25.37
N GLU A 400 5.47 11.34 -25.35
CA GLU A 400 6.56 12.13 -25.91
C GLU A 400 7.01 13.17 -24.86
N ARG A 401 8.33 13.38 -24.71
CA ARG A 401 8.85 14.52 -23.95
C ARG A 401 8.76 15.76 -24.86
N LEU A 402 8.14 16.83 -24.39
CA LEU A 402 8.23 18.13 -25.06
C LEU A 402 9.65 18.70 -24.89
N GLU A 403 9.94 19.83 -25.54
CA GLU A 403 11.23 20.52 -25.39
C GLU A 403 11.56 20.80 -23.91
N GLU A 404 12.86 20.86 -23.58
CA GLU A 404 13.38 20.87 -22.20
C GLU A 404 12.60 21.80 -21.26
N GLY A 405 12.14 21.26 -20.13
CA GLY A 405 11.28 21.96 -19.17
C GLY A 405 9.77 21.98 -19.47
N LYS A 406 9.32 21.85 -20.73
CA LYS A 406 7.92 22.11 -21.17
C LYS A 406 6.92 20.97 -20.92
N GLY A 407 7.28 19.92 -20.20
CA GLY A 407 6.36 18.83 -19.87
C GLY A 407 6.31 17.72 -20.93
N VAL A 408 5.14 17.09 -21.09
CA VAL A 408 4.98 15.88 -21.89
C VAL A 408 3.69 15.89 -22.72
N ARG A 409 3.71 15.24 -23.87
CA ARG A 409 2.52 14.98 -24.69
C ARG A 409 2.12 13.51 -24.50
N LEU A 410 0.85 13.28 -24.21
CA LEU A 410 0.22 11.96 -24.12
C LEU A 410 -0.66 11.75 -25.35
N GLU A 411 -0.51 10.62 -26.03
CA GLU A 411 -1.51 10.14 -26.98
C GLU A 411 -2.49 9.23 -26.26
N VAL A 412 -3.77 9.58 -26.32
CA VAL A 412 -4.84 8.90 -25.59
C VAL A 412 -5.86 8.36 -26.58
N ALA A 413 -6.12 7.05 -26.54
CA ALA A 413 -7.11 6.39 -27.38
C ALA A 413 -8.31 5.91 -26.54
N ARG A 414 -9.43 5.61 -27.21
CA ARG A 414 -10.57 4.95 -26.56
C ARG A 414 -10.19 3.52 -26.16
N THR A 415 -10.43 3.15 -24.91
CA THR A 415 -10.14 1.81 -24.39
C THR A 415 -10.90 0.74 -25.17
N GLY A 416 -10.20 -0.31 -25.60
CA GLY A 416 -10.71 -1.37 -26.46
C GLY A 416 -10.68 -1.04 -27.96
N VAL A 417 -10.27 0.18 -28.33
CA VAL A 417 -10.07 0.64 -29.71
C VAL A 417 -8.75 1.43 -29.81
N GLU A 418 -7.67 0.90 -29.21
CA GLU A 418 -6.36 1.56 -29.10
C GLU A 418 -5.69 1.91 -30.44
N ASN A 419 -6.14 1.31 -31.55
CA ASN A 419 -5.71 1.61 -32.93
C ASN A 419 -6.64 2.59 -33.67
N GLY A 420 -7.65 3.16 -32.99
CA GLY A 420 -8.59 4.15 -33.54
C GLY A 420 -8.07 5.59 -33.45
N GLU A 421 -9.02 6.52 -33.38
CA GLU A 421 -8.73 7.95 -33.19
C GLU A 421 -7.98 8.21 -31.87
N ARG A 422 -7.11 9.21 -31.88
CA ARG A 422 -6.25 9.59 -30.74
C ARG A 422 -6.44 11.06 -30.39
N GLU A 423 -6.62 11.31 -29.10
CA GLU A 423 -6.61 12.63 -28.48
C GLU A 423 -5.19 12.93 -27.98
N CYS A 424 -4.68 14.13 -28.25
CA CYS A 424 -3.39 14.59 -27.71
C CYS A 424 -3.62 15.46 -26.46
N ILE A 425 -2.95 15.13 -25.35
CA ILE A 425 -2.98 15.91 -24.11
C ILE A 425 -1.56 16.33 -23.75
N GLU A 426 -1.30 17.63 -23.71
CA GLU A 426 -0.03 18.19 -23.23
C GLU A 426 -0.15 18.53 -21.74
N ALA A 427 0.76 17.99 -20.92
CA ALA A 427 0.66 18.00 -19.47
C ALA A 427 1.96 18.44 -18.81
N GLY A 428 1.86 19.29 -17.78
CA GLY A 428 2.96 19.68 -16.91
C GLY A 428 3.30 18.62 -15.86
N LEU A 429 2.32 17.80 -15.46
CA LEU A 429 2.48 16.68 -14.52
C LEU A 429 1.60 15.50 -14.95
N VAL A 430 2.13 14.29 -14.79
CA VAL A 430 1.34 13.04 -14.91
C VAL A 430 1.51 12.19 -13.65
N VAL A 431 0.40 11.85 -13.00
CA VAL A 431 0.39 11.06 -11.76
C VAL A 431 -0.21 9.68 -12.01
N PHE A 432 0.59 8.64 -11.78
CA PHE A 432 0.14 7.25 -11.90
C PHE A 432 -0.52 6.77 -10.60
N ALA A 433 -1.83 6.64 -10.60
CA ALA A 433 -2.62 5.99 -9.55
C ALA A 433 -3.00 4.56 -9.97
N THR A 434 -2.03 3.83 -10.53
CA THR A 434 -2.20 2.55 -11.23
C THR A 434 -2.01 1.31 -10.33
N GLY A 435 -1.77 1.49 -9.03
CA GLY A 435 -1.74 0.43 -8.04
C GLY A 435 -0.33 -0.10 -7.73
N TYR A 436 -0.24 -1.37 -7.30
CA TYR A 436 1.02 -1.95 -6.82
C TYR A 436 1.19 -3.41 -7.26
N VAL A 437 2.43 -3.80 -7.58
CA VAL A 437 2.85 -5.19 -7.84
C VAL A 437 3.46 -5.78 -6.57
N ARG A 438 3.21 -7.07 -6.29
CA ARG A 438 3.54 -7.73 -5.02
C ARG A 438 4.46 -8.95 -5.22
N ASP A 439 5.50 -8.74 -6.02
CA ASP A 439 6.44 -9.74 -6.56
C ASP A 439 7.87 -9.61 -6.00
N ALA A 440 8.18 -8.59 -5.20
CA ALA A 440 9.52 -8.33 -4.68
C ALA A 440 10.16 -9.54 -3.95
N HIS A 441 9.34 -10.41 -3.34
CA HIS A 441 9.78 -11.67 -2.73
C HIS A 441 10.46 -12.62 -3.74
N VAL A 442 10.06 -12.61 -5.02
CA VAL A 442 10.65 -13.46 -6.07
C VAL A 442 12.12 -13.09 -6.30
N ARG A 443 12.45 -11.79 -6.37
CA ARG A 443 13.84 -11.31 -6.46
C ARG A 443 14.61 -11.62 -5.18
N ILE A 444 14.02 -11.33 -4.02
CA ILE A 444 14.68 -11.43 -2.72
C ILE A 444 15.03 -12.90 -2.38
N LEU A 445 14.20 -13.86 -2.78
CA LEU A 445 14.36 -15.27 -2.42
C LEU A 445 15.03 -16.15 -3.50
N ASP A 446 15.55 -15.58 -4.59
CA ASP A 446 16.16 -16.36 -5.68
C ASP A 446 17.37 -17.21 -5.20
N GLY A 447 18.13 -16.74 -4.20
CA GLY A 447 19.16 -17.50 -3.48
C GLY A 447 18.65 -18.70 -2.66
N THR A 448 17.34 -18.93 -2.62
CA THR A 448 16.67 -20.12 -2.05
C THR A 448 15.91 -20.94 -3.10
N ARG A 449 15.88 -20.51 -4.37
CA ARG A 449 15.08 -21.11 -5.45
C ARG A 449 15.38 -22.59 -5.68
N GLY A 450 16.64 -23.02 -5.56
CA GLY A 450 17.06 -24.43 -5.69
C GLY A 450 16.56 -25.37 -4.59
N LEU A 451 15.89 -24.85 -3.57
CA LEU A 451 15.22 -25.65 -2.54
C LEU A 451 13.77 -26.02 -2.92
N LEU A 452 13.22 -25.48 -4.02
CA LEU A 452 11.85 -25.75 -4.46
C LEU A 452 11.74 -27.09 -5.20
N GLU A 453 10.67 -27.85 -4.92
CA GLU A 453 10.44 -29.19 -5.50
C GLU A 453 10.43 -29.18 -7.03
N ALA A 454 9.69 -28.24 -7.64
CA ALA A 454 9.61 -28.10 -9.10
C ALA A 454 10.97 -27.79 -9.76
N GLU A 455 11.87 -27.10 -9.06
CA GLU A 455 13.21 -26.77 -9.56
C GLU A 455 14.19 -27.94 -9.40
N ARG A 456 13.98 -28.81 -8.39
CA ARG A 456 14.69 -30.08 -8.25
C ARG A 456 14.27 -31.10 -9.30
N ALA A 457 12.97 -31.27 -9.53
CA ALA A 457 12.44 -32.12 -10.60
C ALA A 457 12.99 -31.68 -11.97
N SER A 458 12.92 -30.38 -12.28
CA SER A 458 13.46 -29.81 -13.52
C SER A 458 14.99 -30.00 -13.68
N ALA A 459 15.73 -30.13 -12.58
CA ALA A 459 17.17 -30.41 -12.62
C ALA A 459 17.50 -31.89 -12.85
N VAL A 460 16.59 -32.81 -12.49
CA VAL A 460 16.72 -34.25 -12.76
C VAL A 460 16.41 -34.55 -14.22
N ASP A 461 15.34 -33.99 -14.78
CA ASP A 461 14.99 -34.12 -16.19
C ASP A 461 16.00 -33.44 -17.15
N ALA A 462 16.82 -32.52 -16.63
CA ALA A 462 17.91 -31.86 -17.37
C ALA A 462 19.25 -32.62 -17.32
N ALA A 463 19.32 -33.78 -16.66
CA ALA A 463 20.54 -34.61 -16.67
C ALA A 463 20.77 -35.17 -18.10
N PRO A 464 22.00 -35.08 -18.64
CA PRO A 464 22.29 -35.60 -19.98
C PRO A 464 22.09 -37.11 -20.02
N ALA A 465 21.29 -37.59 -20.98
CA ALA A 465 21.11 -39.02 -21.21
C ALA A 465 22.48 -39.71 -21.40
N ALA A 466 22.70 -40.81 -20.69
CA ALA A 466 23.94 -41.56 -20.76
C ALA A 466 24.22 -41.99 -22.21
N PRO A 467 25.50 -41.98 -22.66
CA PRO A 467 25.83 -42.32 -24.04
C PRO A 467 25.40 -43.76 -24.34
N VAL A 468 24.53 -43.91 -25.35
CA VAL A 468 24.10 -45.21 -25.84
C VAL A 468 25.32 -45.91 -26.44
N ALA A 469 25.67 -47.08 -25.90
CA ALA A 469 26.76 -47.87 -26.44
C ALA A 469 26.40 -48.39 -27.83
N GLU A 470 27.35 -48.34 -28.77
CA GLU A 470 27.21 -48.92 -30.10
C GLU A 470 27.04 -50.45 -29.98
N VAL A 471 26.08 -51.00 -30.73
CA VAL A 471 25.85 -52.44 -30.85
C VAL A 471 25.83 -52.80 -32.34
N GLU A 472 26.62 -53.79 -32.73
CA GLU A 472 26.75 -54.21 -34.14
C GLU A 472 25.45 -54.80 -34.71
N GLU A 473 25.20 -54.57 -36.00
CA GLU A 473 24.12 -55.25 -36.74
C GLU A 473 24.49 -56.70 -37.08
N ALA A 474 23.57 -57.64 -36.84
CA ALA A 474 23.12 -58.70 -37.79
C ALA A 474 22.43 -59.88 -37.06
N PRO A 475 21.54 -60.65 -37.74
CA PRO A 475 20.65 -60.28 -38.85
C PRO A 475 19.17 -60.66 -38.57
N VAL A 476 18.28 -60.33 -39.52
CA VAL A 476 16.82 -60.50 -39.42
C VAL A 476 16.35 -61.97 -39.50
N ALA A 477 15.32 -62.30 -38.73
CA ALA A 477 14.36 -63.38 -38.99
C ALA A 477 12.92 -62.81 -39.00
N VAL A 478 11.97 -63.52 -39.61
CA VAL A 478 10.71 -62.94 -40.15
C VAL A 478 9.47 -63.49 -39.42
N GLU A 479 8.31 -62.83 -39.66
CA GLU A 479 6.92 -63.15 -39.25
C GLU A 479 6.42 -62.51 -37.94
N ALA A 480 5.18 -62.02 -37.81
CA ALA A 480 4.15 -61.64 -38.82
C ALA A 480 2.98 -60.84 -38.15
N VAL A 481 1.97 -60.47 -38.96
CA VAL A 481 0.56 -60.13 -38.61
C VAL A 481 0.14 -58.64 -38.60
N GLU A 482 -0.47 -58.27 -39.74
CA GLU A 482 -1.69 -57.46 -39.94
C GLU A 482 -1.84 -56.04 -39.32
N GLU A 483 -1.57 -55.07 -40.19
CA GLU A 483 -2.20 -53.75 -40.28
C GLU A 483 -3.74 -53.83 -40.44
N THR A 484 -4.49 -52.90 -39.84
CA THR A 484 -5.78 -52.44 -40.37
C THR A 484 -5.95 -50.92 -40.19
N ALA A 485 -6.45 -50.24 -41.22
CA ALA A 485 -6.61 -48.78 -41.23
C ALA A 485 -7.84 -48.30 -42.03
N ALA A 486 -8.54 -47.29 -41.51
CA ALA A 486 -9.46 -46.36 -42.21
C ALA A 486 -9.75 -45.18 -41.24
N VAL A 487 -9.58 -43.89 -41.54
CA VAL A 487 -10.07 -43.04 -42.67
C VAL A 487 -11.58 -42.73 -42.56
N GLY A 488 -11.93 -41.44 -42.39
CA GLY A 488 -13.34 -41.00 -42.28
C GLY A 488 -13.60 -39.54 -41.86
N THR A 489 -13.25 -38.56 -42.69
CA THR A 489 -13.88 -37.21 -42.77
C THR A 489 -14.98 -37.21 -43.85
N PRO A 490 -15.82 -36.16 -44.10
CA PRO A 490 -15.88 -34.78 -43.57
C PRO A 490 -17.32 -34.24 -43.25
N VAL A 491 -17.47 -32.90 -43.28
CA VAL A 491 -18.69 -32.05 -43.51
C VAL A 491 -19.34 -31.43 -42.26
N ALA A 492 -19.89 -30.22 -42.45
CA ALA A 492 -20.52 -29.36 -41.45
C ALA A 492 -21.91 -28.89 -41.94
N GLU A 493 -22.76 -28.41 -41.04
CA GLU A 493 -24.04 -27.76 -41.40
C GLU A 493 -24.41 -26.62 -40.41
N THR A 494 -25.48 -25.87 -40.71
CA THR A 494 -25.71 -24.49 -40.25
C THR A 494 -26.80 -24.32 -39.19
N ALA A 495 -26.87 -23.11 -38.61
CA ALA A 495 -27.77 -22.76 -37.50
C ALA A 495 -29.20 -22.36 -37.95
N ILE A 496 -30.15 -22.49 -37.01
CA ILE A 496 -31.53 -21.98 -37.09
C ILE A 496 -31.87 -21.29 -35.75
N PRO A 497 -32.53 -20.11 -35.73
CA PRO A 497 -32.77 -19.32 -34.51
C PRO A 497 -34.05 -19.71 -33.74
N VAL A 498 -34.16 -19.25 -32.50
CA VAL A 498 -35.37 -19.32 -31.65
C VAL A 498 -35.86 -17.89 -31.33
N ALA A 499 -37.18 -17.69 -31.31
CA ALA A 499 -37.82 -16.37 -31.28
C ALA A 499 -38.28 -15.91 -29.89
N VAL A 500 -38.52 -14.60 -29.76
CA VAL A 500 -39.00 -13.90 -28.55
C VAL A 500 -40.51 -13.60 -28.66
N PRO A 501 -41.33 -13.85 -27.63
CA PRO A 501 -42.68 -13.30 -27.48
C PRO A 501 -42.68 -11.94 -26.73
N PRO A 502 -43.59 -10.98 -27.03
CA PRO A 502 -43.55 -9.61 -26.49
C PRO A 502 -44.68 -9.31 -25.47
N VAL A 503 -45.08 -8.02 -25.37
CA VAL A 503 -46.15 -7.38 -24.54
C VAL A 503 -45.90 -7.36 -23.01
N VAL A 504 -46.26 -6.32 -22.22
CA VAL A 504 -47.08 -5.11 -22.45
C VAL A 504 -46.44 -3.88 -21.77
N GLU A 505 -46.69 -2.67 -22.29
CA GLU A 505 -46.54 -1.41 -21.52
C GLU A 505 -47.66 -1.23 -20.49
N ALA A 506 -47.35 -0.57 -19.37
CA ALA A 506 -48.34 0.08 -18.52
C ALA A 506 -47.71 1.32 -17.88
N ALA A 507 -48.19 2.50 -18.27
CA ALA A 507 -47.79 3.77 -17.67
C ALA A 507 -48.96 4.31 -16.83
N GLU A 508 -48.69 4.71 -15.59
CA GLU A 508 -49.52 5.69 -14.90
C GLU A 508 -48.69 6.44 -13.84
N ALA A 509 -49.12 7.64 -13.46
CA ALA A 509 -48.34 8.58 -12.66
C ALA A 509 -49.07 8.98 -11.37
N ALA A 510 -48.32 8.99 -10.26
CA ALA A 510 -48.67 9.68 -9.02
C ALA A 510 -47.37 10.30 -8.47
N ALA A 511 -47.20 11.63 -8.50
CA ALA A 511 -47.86 12.62 -7.64
C ALA A 511 -47.37 12.53 -6.18
N ALA A 512 -46.45 13.44 -5.83
CA ALA A 512 -45.91 13.57 -4.48
C ALA A 512 -46.85 14.39 -3.57
N PRO A 513 -46.88 14.12 -2.25
CA PRO A 513 -47.35 15.09 -1.27
C PRO A 513 -46.24 16.11 -0.97
N ALA A 514 -46.60 17.39 -0.86
CA ALA A 514 -45.69 18.42 -0.37
C ALA A 514 -45.50 18.32 1.15
N VAL A 515 -44.36 18.82 1.64
CA VAL A 515 -44.16 19.20 3.05
C VAL A 515 -43.82 20.68 3.07
N GLU A 516 -44.32 21.39 4.08
CA GLU A 516 -44.49 22.84 4.06
C GLU A 516 -43.17 23.60 4.30
N ALA A 517 -42.99 24.70 3.57
CA ALA A 517 -41.90 25.64 3.81
C ALA A 517 -42.34 26.70 4.84
N GLU A 518 -41.88 26.58 6.08
CA GLU A 518 -42.13 27.58 7.12
C GLU A 518 -41.27 28.83 6.90
N THR A 519 -41.90 30.01 6.88
CA THR A 519 -41.26 31.28 6.52
C THR A 519 -40.79 32.06 7.74
N ALA A 520 -39.47 32.21 7.88
CA ALA A 520 -38.84 33.11 8.84
C ALA A 520 -38.26 34.34 8.12
N ALA A 521 -38.70 35.54 8.50
CA ALA A 521 -38.36 36.78 7.81
C ALA A 521 -37.06 37.43 8.30
N VAL A 522 -36.39 38.12 7.37
CA VAL A 522 -35.27 39.06 7.63
C VAL A 522 -35.79 40.33 8.32
N PRO A 523 -34.99 40.93 9.21
CA PRO A 523 -34.95 42.38 9.38
C PRO A 523 -33.60 42.95 8.90
N GLU A 524 -33.64 43.90 7.96
CA GLU A 524 -32.50 44.76 7.65
C GLU A 524 -32.31 45.81 8.76
N THR A 525 -31.06 46.19 9.03
CA THR A 525 -30.74 47.50 9.58
C THR A 525 -29.52 48.07 8.85
N THR A 526 -29.70 49.25 8.27
CA THR A 526 -28.74 49.97 7.42
C THR A 526 -27.85 50.94 8.22
N GLU A 527 -26.95 51.66 7.53
CA GLU A 527 -26.14 52.80 8.03
C GLU A 527 -24.96 52.47 8.98
N THR A 528 -23.84 53.22 9.03
CA THR A 528 -23.18 54.14 8.07
C THR A 528 -21.65 54.21 8.35
N VAL A 529 -20.89 54.88 7.47
CA VAL A 529 -19.43 55.13 7.61
C VAL A 529 -19.14 56.39 8.46
N PRO A 530 -18.01 56.43 9.20
CA PRO A 530 -17.22 57.67 9.26
C PRO A 530 -15.68 57.52 9.19
N GLU A 531 -15.00 58.65 8.97
CA GLU A 531 -13.53 58.88 8.99
C GLU A 531 -13.09 59.71 10.24
N THR A 532 -11.82 59.93 10.62
CA THR A 532 -10.47 59.49 10.15
C THR A 532 -9.62 59.13 11.43
N ALA A 533 -8.29 59.18 11.62
CA ALA A 533 -7.07 59.64 10.92
C ALA A 533 -5.86 58.77 11.38
N ALA A 534 -4.80 58.50 10.59
CA ALA A 534 -3.61 59.31 10.26
C ALA A 534 -2.55 59.50 11.37
N ASP A 535 -1.39 58.82 11.21
CA ASP A 535 0.00 59.36 11.28
C ASP A 535 1.01 58.19 11.03
N THR A 536 1.66 58.08 9.87
CA THR A 536 2.93 58.72 9.42
C THR A 536 4.24 58.22 10.03
N ALA A 537 5.09 57.61 9.19
CA ALA A 537 6.55 57.72 9.23
C ALA A 537 7.09 57.47 7.81
N ALA A 538 8.11 58.22 7.34
CA ALA A 538 8.52 58.24 5.93
C ALA A 538 9.98 57.85 5.70
N ALA A 539 10.26 57.49 4.44
CA ALA A 539 11.56 57.02 3.93
C ALA A 539 12.62 58.13 3.75
N VAL A 540 13.89 57.70 3.58
CA VAL A 540 14.96 58.46 2.92
C VAL A 540 15.79 57.49 2.05
N VAL A 541 16.26 57.98 0.89
CA VAL A 541 17.17 57.31 -0.06
C VAL A 541 18.42 58.21 -0.23
N PRO A 542 19.57 57.67 -0.67
CA PRO A 542 20.28 58.39 -1.73
C PRO A 542 20.84 57.49 -2.84
N GLU A 543 20.82 58.02 -4.06
CA GLU A 543 21.53 57.51 -5.24
C GLU A 543 22.95 58.09 -5.30
N THR A 544 23.87 57.50 -6.09
CA THR A 544 24.41 58.12 -7.33
C THR A 544 25.47 57.24 -8.03
N SER A 545 25.69 57.53 -9.31
CA SER A 545 26.48 56.74 -10.28
C SER A 545 27.90 57.30 -10.51
N THR A 546 28.79 56.52 -11.16
CA THR A 546 29.60 56.99 -12.32
C THR A 546 30.36 55.85 -13.02
N GLU A 547 30.89 56.15 -14.22
CA GLU A 547 31.49 55.22 -15.20
C GLU A 547 33.01 54.97 -14.98
N THR A 548 33.61 54.01 -15.74
CA THR A 548 34.73 54.27 -16.70
C THR A 548 35.13 52.97 -17.46
N THR A 549 35.62 53.12 -18.69
CA THR A 549 35.90 52.06 -19.70
C THR A 549 37.42 51.89 -19.99
N THR A 550 37.82 50.87 -20.80
CA THR A 550 39.11 50.72 -21.55
C THR A 550 40.26 49.97 -20.82
N THR A 551 41.20 49.23 -21.47
CA THR A 551 41.14 48.08 -22.43
C THR A 551 42.57 47.65 -22.85
N THR A 552 42.83 46.35 -23.11
CA THR A 552 44.09 45.74 -23.65
C THR A 552 45.38 45.86 -22.77
N ASN A 553 46.48 45.09 -22.93
CA ASN A 553 46.89 44.10 -23.95
C ASN A 553 47.90 43.00 -23.46
N THR A 554 48.07 41.94 -24.26
CA THR A 554 49.25 41.03 -24.47
C THR A 554 50.37 40.85 -23.42
N ASP A 555 50.69 39.58 -23.08
CA ASP A 555 51.87 38.83 -23.62
C ASP A 555 51.91 37.36 -23.11
N THR A 556 52.80 36.42 -23.50
CA THR A 556 53.21 35.86 -24.82
C THR A 556 54.29 34.79 -24.58
N THR A 557 54.12 33.54 -25.05
CA THR A 557 55.18 32.50 -25.34
C THR A 557 54.47 31.19 -25.74
N THR A 558 54.37 30.79 -27.03
CA THR A 558 55.34 30.06 -27.89
C THR A 558 55.77 28.66 -27.40
N ALA A 559 55.91 27.61 -28.22
CA ALA A 559 55.47 27.32 -29.61
C ALA A 559 55.80 25.83 -29.95
N GLU A 560 55.52 25.41 -31.19
CA GLU A 560 55.92 24.15 -31.89
C GLU A 560 55.06 22.88 -31.71
N THR A 561 54.94 21.96 -32.69
CA THR A 561 54.97 22.03 -34.18
C THR A 561 54.32 20.75 -34.72
N THR A 562 53.42 20.83 -35.72
CA THR A 562 52.78 19.66 -36.37
C THR A 562 53.74 18.95 -37.36
N PRO A 563 53.59 17.63 -37.61
CA PRO A 563 52.83 17.26 -38.81
C PRO A 563 52.01 15.95 -38.71
N ALA A 564 50.98 15.84 -39.54
CA ALA A 564 50.38 14.56 -39.97
C ALA A 564 51.08 14.08 -41.26
N PRO A 565 50.99 12.79 -41.69
CA PRO A 565 49.76 12.35 -42.39
C PRO A 565 49.48 10.82 -42.35
N ALA A 566 48.56 10.40 -43.24
CA ALA A 566 48.33 9.05 -43.80
C ALA A 566 47.37 8.11 -43.03
N ALA A 567 46.71 7.25 -43.81
CA ALA A 567 45.59 6.40 -43.38
C ALA A 567 45.87 4.91 -43.66
N ALA A 568 45.42 4.05 -42.76
CA ALA A 568 45.33 2.60 -42.94
C ALA A 568 44.34 1.99 -41.94
N GLY A 569 43.75 0.84 -42.28
CA GLY A 569 43.01 -0.02 -41.35
C GLY A 569 41.52 0.28 -41.20
N ALA A 570 40.69 -0.42 -41.99
CA ALA A 570 39.30 -0.63 -41.60
C ALA A 570 39.26 -1.70 -40.49
N ALA A 571 39.03 -1.27 -39.25
CA ALA A 571 38.73 -2.20 -38.15
C ALA A 571 37.31 -2.74 -38.31
N SER A 572 37.11 -4.03 -38.04
CA SER A 572 35.79 -4.63 -38.01
C SER A 572 34.94 -4.00 -36.89
N VAL A 573 33.68 -3.70 -37.20
CA VAL A 573 32.68 -3.50 -36.16
C VAL A 573 32.39 -4.88 -35.59
N ASP A 574 32.96 -5.19 -34.43
CA ASP A 574 32.55 -6.39 -33.69
C ASP A 574 31.08 -6.23 -33.31
N GLU A 575 30.23 -7.11 -33.83
CA GLU A 575 28.88 -7.27 -33.31
C GLU A 575 28.98 -7.69 -31.84
N VAL A 576 28.74 -6.73 -30.93
CA VAL A 576 28.52 -7.04 -29.52
C VAL A 576 27.20 -7.80 -29.44
N LYS A 577 27.30 -9.11 -29.67
CA LYS A 577 26.21 -10.07 -29.65
C LYS A 577 25.72 -10.21 -28.21
N LEU A 578 24.89 -9.25 -27.81
CA LEU A 578 24.12 -9.24 -26.58
C LEU A 578 23.31 -10.53 -26.52
N THR A 579 23.95 -11.54 -25.94
CA THR A 579 23.37 -12.85 -25.72
C THR A 579 22.44 -12.67 -24.55
N LEU A 580 21.21 -12.27 -24.85
CA LEU A 580 20.10 -12.33 -23.92
C LEU A 580 19.98 -13.79 -23.47
N GLU A 581 20.54 -14.09 -22.30
CA GLU A 581 20.29 -15.38 -21.65
C GLU A 581 18.78 -15.58 -21.57
N PRO A 582 18.26 -16.77 -21.91
CA PRO A 582 16.82 -17.01 -21.87
C PRO A 582 16.35 -16.79 -20.43
N THR A 583 15.58 -15.72 -20.21
CA THR A 583 15.20 -15.25 -18.88
C THR A 583 14.38 -16.33 -18.19
N ARG A 584 15.04 -17.08 -17.29
CA ARG A 584 14.42 -18.18 -16.52
C ARG A 584 13.11 -17.66 -15.92
N PRO A 585 11.97 -18.34 -16.12
CA PRO A 585 10.67 -17.82 -15.70
C PRO A 585 10.70 -17.48 -14.20
N PRO A 586 9.98 -16.44 -13.75
CA PRO A 586 10.00 -16.03 -12.34
C PRO A 586 9.57 -17.18 -11.44
N ALA A 587 10.32 -17.40 -10.36
CA ALA A 587 10.04 -18.48 -9.42
C ALA A 587 8.69 -18.29 -8.74
N VAL A 588 7.93 -19.37 -8.60
CA VAL A 588 6.74 -19.41 -7.74
C VAL A 588 7.17 -20.03 -6.41
N PHE A 589 7.01 -19.28 -5.32
CA PHE A 589 7.23 -19.76 -3.96
C PHE A 589 5.86 -20.19 -3.38
N PRO A 590 5.49 -21.49 -3.42
CA PRO A 590 4.26 -21.96 -2.80
C PRO A 590 4.31 -21.79 -1.28
N VAL A 591 3.16 -21.52 -0.66
CA VAL A 591 3.03 -21.31 0.79
C VAL A 591 1.96 -22.21 1.39
N GLY A 592 2.18 -22.63 2.63
CA GLY A 592 1.18 -23.29 3.47
C GLY A 592 0.13 -22.30 3.99
N ARG A 593 -0.90 -22.83 4.68
CA ARG A 593 -1.94 -22.01 5.34
C ARG A 593 -1.34 -21.09 6.41
N ASP A 594 -0.24 -21.49 7.03
CA ASP A 594 0.52 -20.74 8.03
C ASP A 594 1.49 -19.70 7.42
N TYR A 595 1.42 -19.46 6.11
CA TYR A 595 2.28 -18.58 5.31
C TYR A 595 3.73 -19.06 5.10
N LYS A 596 4.10 -20.27 5.59
CA LYS A 596 5.45 -20.82 5.42
C LYS A 596 5.67 -21.32 3.99
N VAL A 597 6.79 -20.93 3.38
CA VAL A 597 7.23 -21.39 2.05
C VAL A 597 7.44 -22.90 2.06
N GLN A 598 6.82 -23.57 1.11
CA GLN A 598 6.88 -25.03 0.94
C GLN A 598 8.08 -25.38 0.04
N TYR A 599 9.22 -25.62 0.69
CA TYR A 599 10.40 -26.20 0.06
C TYR A 599 10.28 -27.72 -0.07
N ALA A 600 11.15 -28.31 -0.89
CA ALA A 600 11.25 -29.76 -1.12
C ALA A 600 11.45 -30.55 0.19
N GLU A 601 10.96 -31.78 0.24
CA GLU A 601 11.03 -32.60 1.46
C GLU A 601 12.47 -32.77 1.93
N GLY A 602 12.70 -32.55 3.23
CA GLY A 602 14.02 -32.63 3.85
C GLY A 602 15.03 -31.56 3.42
N ALA A 603 14.68 -30.58 2.58
CA ALA A 603 15.60 -29.51 2.15
C ALA A 603 15.98 -28.53 3.28
N VAL A 604 15.08 -28.33 4.23
CA VAL A 604 15.20 -27.40 5.37
C VAL A 604 15.05 -28.19 6.68
N GLU A 605 15.72 -27.77 7.75
CA GLU A 605 15.58 -28.36 9.08
C GLU A 605 14.27 -27.96 9.78
N GLU A 606 13.87 -28.75 10.78
CA GLU A 606 12.78 -28.35 11.69
C GLU A 606 13.17 -27.07 12.44
N GLY A 607 12.20 -26.19 12.73
CA GLY A 607 12.46 -24.90 13.38
C GLY A 607 13.15 -23.82 12.52
N ALA A 608 13.39 -24.10 11.23
CA ALA A 608 13.85 -23.12 10.24
C ALA A 608 12.81 -22.90 9.12
N GLY A 609 12.87 -21.78 8.42
CA GLY A 609 12.06 -21.52 7.22
C GLY A 609 11.93 -20.06 6.79
N ILE A 610 11.09 -19.83 5.78
CA ILE A 610 10.72 -18.49 5.29
C ILE A 610 9.19 -18.37 5.24
N TRP A 611 8.65 -17.21 5.59
CA TRP A 611 7.22 -16.87 5.58
C TRP A 611 6.97 -15.65 4.69
N LEU A 612 5.86 -15.65 3.93
CA LEU A 612 5.51 -14.57 3.00
C LEU A 612 4.29 -13.76 3.49
N GLN A 613 4.36 -12.43 3.42
CA GLN A 613 3.34 -11.51 3.94
C GLN A 613 2.94 -10.46 2.90
N GLY A 614 1.65 -10.40 2.56
CA GLY A 614 1.09 -9.37 1.67
C GLY A 614 1.41 -9.58 0.19
N CYS A 615 1.57 -10.83 -0.24
CA CYS A 615 1.75 -11.24 -1.64
C CYS A 615 1.03 -12.56 -2.00
N ASN A 616 0.18 -13.08 -1.10
CA ASN A 616 -0.42 -14.42 -1.17
C ASN A 616 -1.92 -14.42 -1.51
N GLU A 617 -2.49 -13.35 -2.05
CA GLU A 617 -3.93 -13.30 -2.42
C GLU A 617 -4.37 -14.51 -3.28
N LYS A 618 -3.44 -15.04 -4.08
CA LYS A 618 -3.62 -16.25 -4.91
C LYS A 618 -4.04 -17.49 -4.09
N THR A 619 -3.64 -17.59 -2.83
CA THR A 619 -3.97 -18.67 -1.89
C THR A 619 -4.88 -18.18 -0.76
N HIS A 620 -4.61 -17.04 -0.13
CA HIS A 620 -5.27 -16.61 1.11
C HIS A 620 -6.40 -15.58 0.94
N GLY A 621 -6.73 -15.18 -0.30
CA GLY A 621 -7.83 -14.26 -0.60
C GLY A 621 -7.47 -12.76 -0.57
N LEU A 622 -8.43 -11.90 -0.91
CA LEU A 622 -8.22 -10.45 -1.04
C LEU A 622 -7.83 -9.75 0.28
N SER A 623 -8.10 -10.37 1.43
CA SER A 623 -7.67 -9.89 2.74
C SER A 623 -6.15 -9.89 2.91
N ASP A 624 -5.41 -10.64 2.10
CA ASP A 624 -3.98 -10.91 2.35
C ASP A 624 -3.09 -9.66 2.39
N THR A 625 -3.51 -8.62 1.68
CA THR A 625 -2.76 -7.39 1.44
C THR A 625 -3.21 -6.22 2.30
N LEU A 626 -4.21 -6.44 3.16
CA LEU A 626 -4.95 -5.39 3.87
C LEU A 626 -4.64 -5.38 5.37
N LEU A 627 -4.95 -4.25 6.02
CA LEU A 627 -4.79 -4.10 7.48
C LEU A 627 -5.71 -5.03 8.28
N SER A 628 -6.86 -5.42 7.72
CA SER A 628 -7.95 -6.13 8.41
C SER A 628 -7.54 -7.44 9.10
N ILE A 629 -6.52 -8.11 8.57
CA ILE A 629 -6.08 -9.44 9.00
C ILE A 629 -4.80 -9.41 9.87
N LEU A 630 -4.11 -8.27 9.96
CA LEU A 630 -2.72 -8.22 10.43
C LEU A 630 -2.55 -8.57 11.90
N ALA A 631 -3.46 -8.14 12.79
CA ALA A 631 -3.42 -8.50 14.21
C ALA A 631 -3.49 -10.02 14.43
N HIS A 632 -4.41 -10.69 13.73
CA HIS A 632 -4.62 -12.12 13.83
C HIS A 632 -3.45 -12.88 13.20
N ARG A 633 -3.07 -12.53 11.97
CA ARG A 633 -1.97 -13.17 11.25
C ARG A 633 -0.59 -12.95 11.89
N GLY A 634 -0.38 -11.79 12.52
CA GLY A 634 0.80 -11.57 13.36
C GLY A 634 0.90 -12.65 14.44
N GLY A 635 -0.23 -12.98 15.06
CA GLY A 635 -0.37 -14.14 15.95
C GLY A 635 -0.12 -15.48 15.25
N GLU A 636 -0.72 -15.74 14.09
CA GLU A 636 -0.53 -17.01 13.35
C GLU A 636 0.95 -17.26 12.99
N VAL A 637 1.68 -16.25 12.53
CA VAL A 637 3.11 -16.39 12.19
C VAL A 637 3.99 -16.51 13.44
N VAL A 638 3.68 -15.78 14.52
CA VAL A 638 4.36 -15.99 15.82
C VAL A 638 4.11 -17.41 16.34
N GLN A 639 2.90 -17.95 16.17
CA GLN A 639 2.54 -19.31 16.57
C GLN A 639 3.20 -20.38 15.68
N SER A 640 3.36 -20.15 14.37
CA SER A 640 4.08 -21.05 13.46
C SER A 640 5.60 -21.09 13.76
N ILE A 641 6.20 -19.98 14.19
CA ILE A 641 7.64 -19.87 14.47
C ILE A 641 8.02 -20.23 15.92
N PHE A 642 7.16 -19.91 16.91
CA PHE A 642 7.48 -20.05 18.35
C PHE A 642 6.48 -20.89 19.15
N GLY A 643 5.42 -21.41 18.52
CA GLY A 643 4.37 -22.18 19.20
C GLY A 643 4.80 -23.61 19.58
N PRO A 644 4.03 -24.30 20.45
CA PRO A 644 4.30 -25.67 20.84
C PRO A 644 4.28 -26.62 19.62
N GLY A 645 5.45 -27.19 19.30
CA GLY A 645 5.67 -28.02 18.10
C GLY A 645 6.58 -27.39 17.03
N ALA A 646 7.05 -26.15 17.20
CA ALA A 646 8.01 -25.52 16.28
C ALA A 646 9.49 -25.97 16.47
N SER A 647 9.75 -26.94 17.36
CA SER A 647 11.09 -27.48 17.69
C SER A 647 10.98 -28.86 18.37
N SER A 648 9.98 -29.66 17.98
CA SER A 648 9.62 -30.91 18.66
C SER A 648 8.63 -31.75 17.82
N LYS A 649 9.10 -32.43 16.76
CA LYS A 649 8.50 -33.72 16.33
C LYS A 649 9.44 -34.65 15.56
#